data_AF-A0A9P6MQ95-F1
#
_entry.id   AF-A0A9P6MQ95-F1
#
_cell.length_a   1.000
_cell.length_b   1.000
_cell.length_c   1.000
_cell.angle_alpha   90.00
_cell.angle_beta   90.00
_cell.angle_gamma   90.00
#
_symmetry.space_group_name_H-M   'P 1'
#
loop_
_entity.id
_entity.type
_entity.pdbx_description
1 polymer ?
#
loop_
_entity_poly.entity_id
_entity_poly.type
_entity_poly.pdbx_seq_one_letter_code
_entity_poly.pdbx_strand_id
1 'polypeptide(L)'
;MVVSYLVIGSIVSYKRLSLPTPKSVADAVNPDDFSADWAWQHLEQFAQMPHPINSRENLRVRDYLVNTVKSLQEEARQLGRIVEIADDNVKLTQARNFLSNATRLEFYESSNIIVRVVGTEGRAENSLKGRAEAVVVDAHFDTVLIGHGATDDGIGVAVCLEMIRNLIHHPVKHNVIFNINNGEEVGLFGAAAFMKHQWAADVKAFVNLEGAGAGGRALLFRSSNKALAKFYSKVGNSPHANVFGNDVFKLGLIKSGTDFSVFTAYEIPGLDIAFYSRRAFYHTLQDDIEHTSRGSMQHMGNTGLTALRNIADSDYLITPKEIVSSESSIYYDVAGLFMLVYSFNTYLTLNYNLIIVVPAFIAWAILASRKNGLTLSVVLRSYFAMLLSFVTAIATSVGFAAALNKINPMLVYGEHWLGFWFFVFQSCTTIILIQWGWVNFELWLKGDFGPLEIALERMRVDSEQVANVAMVLFWWTLLIGATVLGHSKEIGLFYFVTWFVVTSMISAYFSVYPRRRGTPWTLARLWINFLPLMMVLDIAITNMIAMGQTLVDGTPPFAIMALFSLCALNCVMPLIPTIHRSANFRKMGQVSVFLSLVLLVSACVVFPYNAKEAPNKLIWRQIYDLDNDTSFVTVKTMNNLEAIMKMIPSSMNSECSLDPVSGVLTQCVYVGATPKLVADSKVSGKDIIKSEVSKPEHRREKDGNYAEEISVEENTSEDSKNLLRTVHLKWTAQDSRLCQVSFPINDSIVFLKLDGFDEPEQGYNSSAVISASKAGMIGFKRKYDQVWDLKVVYKVESTDAPALEGTLGCLYDEWDREQIPAFTDMKNHLPSWALLGGGKGPGLLTIQKKILV
;
A
#
# COMPACT_ATOMS: atom_id res chain seq x y z
N MET A 1 10.84 8.40 -33.61
CA MET A 1 10.81 7.33 -32.57
C MET A 1 11.09 7.91 -31.20
N VAL A 2 12.32 8.37 -30.92
CA VAL A 2 12.66 9.03 -29.64
C VAL A 2 11.73 10.22 -29.36
N VAL A 3 11.58 11.13 -30.32
CA VAL A 3 10.64 12.27 -30.21
C VAL A 3 9.21 11.82 -29.90
N SER A 4 8.73 10.75 -30.56
CA SER A 4 7.39 10.22 -30.28
C SER A 4 7.28 9.69 -28.86
N TYR A 5 8.24 8.88 -28.39
CA TYR A 5 8.25 8.38 -27.00
C TYR A 5 8.34 9.50 -25.98
N LEU A 6 9.14 10.53 -26.24
CA LEU A 6 9.22 11.71 -25.39
C LEU A 6 7.87 12.44 -25.34
N VAL A 7 7.23 12.69 -26.49
CA VAL A 7 5.90 13.31 -26.53
C VAL A 7 4.86 12.47 -25.78
N ILE A 8 4.85 11.16 -26.01
CA ILE A 8 3.94 10.21 -25.34
C ILE A 8 4.16 10.23 -23.83
N GLY A 9 5.41 10.05 -23.40
CA GLY A 9 5.81 10.09 -22.00
C GLY A 9 5.48 11.43 -21.36
N SER A 10 5.69 12.55 -22.05
CA SER A 10 5.33 13.89 -21.58
C SER A 10 3.82 14.08 -21.43
N ILE A 11 3.00 13.60 -22.37
CA ILE A 11 1.53 13.68 -22.27
C ILE A 11 1.03 12.83 -21.09
N VAL A 12 1.49 11.58 -20.97
CA VAL A 12 1.13 10.70 -19.85
C VAL A 12 1.55 11.31 -18.53
N SER A 13 2.81 11.76 -18.43
CA SER A 13 3.33 12.38 -17.21
C SER A 13 2.57 13.66 -16.85
N TYR A 14 2.30 14.53 -17.83
CA TYR A 14 1.53 15.76 -17.62
C TYR A 14 0.13 15.46 -17.11
N LYS A 15 -0.60 14.53 -17.74
CA LYS A 15 -1.96 14.15 -17.31
C LYS A 15 -1.98 13.48 -15.93
N ARG A 16 -0.94 12.72 -15.60
CA ARG A 16 -0.79 12.04 -14.31
C ARG A 16 -0.49 13.02 -13.18
N LEU A 17 0.32 14.04 -13.45
CA LEU A 17 0.71 15.07 -12.49
C LEU A 17 -0.29 16.23 -12.39
N SER A 18 -1.18 16.39 -13.37
CA SER A 18 -2.22 17.42 -13.35
C SER A 18 -3.29 17.10 -12.31
N LEU A 19 -3.51 18.02 -11.38
CA LEU A 19 -4.57 17.97 -10.39
C LEU A 19 -5.79 18.78 -10.83
N PRO A 20 -7.02 18.39 -10.44
CA PRO A 20 -8.19 19.21 -10.66
C PRO A 20 -8.10 20.53 -9.89
N THR A 21 -8.70 21.58 -10.45
CA THR A 21 -8.84 22.86 -9.76
C THR A 21 -9.74 22.68 -8.54
N PRO A 22 -9.32 23.14 -7.34
CA PRO A 22 -10.17 23.10 -6.16
C PRO A 22 -11.40 23.98 -6.35
N LYS A 23 -12.55 23.49 -5.87
CA LYS A 23 -13.83 24.21 -5.89
C LYS A 23 -14.13 24.77 -4.50
N SER A 24 -14.73 25.96 -4.50
CA SER A 24 -15.39 26.51 -3.33
C SER A 24 -16.81 25.93 -3.16
N VAL A 25 -17.45 26.17 -2.01
CA VAL A 25 -18.86 25.79 -1.80
C VAL A 25 -19.77 26.47 -2.83
N ALA A 26 -19.45 27.70 -3.24
CA ALA A 26 -20.23 28.43 -4.24
C ALA A 26 -20.07 27.85 -5.65
N ASP A 27 -18.93 27.24 -5.97
CA ASP A 27 -18.67 26.60 -7.26
C ASP A 27 -19.12 25.13 -7.30
N ALA A 28 -19.25 24.48 -6.14
CA ALA A 28 -19.70 23.11 -5.97
C ALA A 28 -21.23 23.04 -5.89
N VAL A 29 -21.91 23.39 -6.99
CA VAL A 29 -23.37 23.53 -7.05
C VAL A 29 -24.09 22.22 -7.41
N ASN A 30 -23.43 21.32 -8.15
CA ASN A 30 -24.06 20.07 -8.57
C ASN A 30 -23.95 19.00 -7.45
N PRO A 31 -24.88 18.03 -7.41
CA PRO A 31 -24.83 16.94 -6.43
C PRO A 31 -23.51 16.15 -6.42
N ASP A 32 -22.86 16.02 -7.58
CA ASP A 32 -21.59 15.30 -7.75
C ASP A 32 -20.36 16.21 -7.53
N ASP A 33 -20.56 17.50 -7.25
CA ASP A 33 -19.47 18.42 -6.97
C ASP A 33 -19.02 18.32 -5.51
N PHE A 34 -17.70 18.30 -5.32
CA PHE A 34 -17.05 18.32 -4.01
C PHE A 34 -16.39 19.68 -3.78
N SER A 35 -16.52 20.26 -2.58
CA SER A 35 -15.83 21.51 -2.19
C SER A 35 -14.53 21.23 -1.45
N ALA A 36 -13.39 21.30 -2.16
CA ALA A 36 -12.09 21.16 -1.51
C ALA A 36 -11.77 22.32 -0.57
N ASP A 37 -12.24 23.54 -0.83
CA ASP A 37 -11.95 24.67 0.06
C ASP A 37 -12.62 24.52 1.43
N TRP A 38 -13.84 23.96 1.46
CA TRP A 38 -14.55 23.71 2.72
C TRP A 38 -13.88 22.58 3.50
N ALA A 39 -13.58 21.46 2.85
CA ALA A 39 -12.89 20.34 3.46
C ALA A 39 -11.48 20.74 3.97
N TRP A 40 -10.77 21.58 3.22
CA TRP A 40 -9.43 22.04 3.59
C TRP A 40 -9.41 22.87 4.88
N GLN A 41 -10.44 23.67 5.14
CA GLN A 41 -10.56 24.42 6.40
C GLN A 41 -10.61 23.49 7.61
N HIS A 42 -11.26 22.32 7.48
CA HIS A 42 -11.29 21.30 8.53
C HIS A 42 -9.94 20.61 8.68
N LEU A 43 -9.28 20.26 7.58
CA LEU A 43 -7.93 19.68 7.60
C LEU A 43 -6.95 20.58 8.39
N GLU A 44 -7.01 21.89 8.15
CA GLU A 44 -6.19 22.89 8.86
C GLU A 44 -6.44 22.92 10.38
N GLN A 45 -7.54 22.35 10.89
CA GLN A 45 -7.80 22.28 12.33
C GLN A 45 -7.22 21.06 13.02
N PHE A 46 -6.93 19.98 12.30
CA PHE A 46 -6.45 18.72 12.91
C PHE A 46 -5.12 18.21 12.36
N ALA A 47 -4.69 18.56 11.15
CA ALA A 47 -3.40 18.16 10.58
C ALA A 47 -2.24 19.14 10.89
N GLN A 48 -2.31 19.85 12.03
CA GLN A 48 -1.29 20.82 12.45
C GLN A 48 -0.18 20.21 13.32
N MET A 49 -0.49 19.12 14.01
CA MET A 49 0.42 18.41 14.91
C MET A 49 0.15 16.91 14.80
N PRO A 50 1.15 16.05 15.04
CA PRO A 50 0.93 14.62 15.15
C PRO A 50 -0.11 14.31 16.23
N HIS A 51 -1.02 13.39 15.91
CA HIS A 51 -2.10 13.00 16.80
C HIS A 51 -2.28 11.47 16.82
N PRO A 52 -1.21 10.73 17.17
CA PRO A 52 -1.29 9.28 17.31
C PRO A 52 -2.28 8.90 18.40
N ILE A 53 -2.82 7.70 18.32
CA ILE A 53 -3.96 7.22 19.11
C ILE A 53 -3.82 7.47 20.63
N ASN A 54 -2.60 7.51 21.15
CA ASN A 54 -2.25 7.63 22.56
C ASN A 54 -1.94 9.08 23.01
N SER A 55 -1.94 10.06 22.11
CA SER A 55 -1.65 11.48 22.38
C SER A 55 -2.87 12.26 22.87
N ARG A 56 -2.67 13.38 23.57
CA ARG A 56 -3.77 14.29 23.95
C ARG A 56 -4.32 15.03 22.74
N GLU A 57 -3.50 15.27 21.73
CA GLU A 57 -3.93 15.89 20.48
C GLU A 57 -4.97 15.03 19.76
N ASN A 58 -4.83 13.69 19.77
CA ASN A 58 -5.85 12.78 19.24
C ASN A 58 -7.22 12.96 19.92
N LEU A 59 -7.26 13.20 21.25
CA LEU A 59 -8.52 13.51 21.95
C LEU A 59 -9.09 14.87 21.50
N ARG A 60 -8.25 15.90 21.34
CA ARG A 60 -8.68 17.23 20.86
C ARG A 60 -9.25 17.13 19.44
N VAL A 61 -8.57 16.41 18.55
CA VAL A 61 -9.03 16.17 17.17
C VAL A 61 -10.36 15.45 17.17
N ARG A 62 -10.50 14.37 17.96
CA ARG A 62 -11.76 13.65 18.10
C ARG A 62 -12.90 14.56 18.58
N ASP A 63 -12.66 15.38 19.59
CA ASP A 63 -13.67 16.33 20.10
C ASP A 63 -14.07 17.37 19.04
N TYR A 64 -13.10 17.89 18.28
CA TYR A 64 -13.35 18.77 17.15
C TYR A 64 -14.23 18.12 16.08
N LEU A 65 -13.91 16.87 15.69
CA LEU A 65 -14.65 16.13 14.68
C LEU A 65 -16.09 15.83 15.15
N VAL A 66 -16.27 15.37 16.39
CA VAL A 66 -17.61 15.14 16.98
C VAL A 66 -18.43 16.42 16.99
N ASN A 67 -17.84 17.56 17.37
CA ASN A 67 -18.54 18.85 17.38
C ASN A 67 -18.91 19.32 15.97
N THR A 68 -18.03 19.09 15.00
CA THR A 68 -18.30 19.40 13.58
C THR A 68 -19.47 18.56 13.05
N VAL A 69 -19.47 17.26 13.31
CA VAL A 69 -20.58 16.36 12.94
C VAL A 69 -21.88 16.78 13.62
N LYS A 70 -21.86 17.19 14.90
CA LYS A 70 -23.05 17.72 15.58
C LYS A 70 -23.58 18.99 14.90
N SER A 71 -22.70 19.89 14.46
CA SER A 71 -23.11 21.07 13.70
C SER A 71 -23.80 20.69 12.38
N LEU A 72 -23.24 19.73 11.64
CA LEU A 72 -23.85 19.18 10.42
C LEU A 72 -25.18 18.48 10.72
N GLN A 73 -25.31 17.82 11.88
CA GLN A 73 -26.57 17.22 12.33
C GLN A 73 -27.64 18.28 12.59
N GLU A 74 -27.30 19.44 13.20
CA GLU A 74 -28.26 20.54 13.36
C GLU A 74 -28.67 21.14 12.01
N GLU A 75 -27.73 21.32 11.09
CA GLU A 75 -28.03 21.77 9.72
C GLU A 75 -28.96 20.79 9.01
N ALA A 76 -28.70 19.48 9.14
CA ALA A 76 -29.56 18.44 8.60
C ALA A 76 -30.99 18.55 9.15
N ARG A 77 -31.15 18.77 10.47
CA ARG A 77 -32.47 18.96 11.08
C ARG A 77 -33.20 20.17 10.52
N GLN A 78 -32.51 21.28 10.28
CA GLN A 78 -33.10 22.48 9.67
C GLN A 78 -33.62 22.21 8.25
N LEU A 79 -32.96 21.31 7.50
CA LEU A 79 -33.37 20.89 6.16
C LEU A 79 -34.33 19.69 6.14
N GLY A 80 -34.79 19.23 7.31
CA GLY A 80 -35.68 18.06 7.41
C GLY A 80 -35.00 16.74 7.05
N ARG A 81 -33.67 16.66 7.20
CA ARG A 81 -32.83 15.46 7.02
C ARG A 81 -32.51 14.82 8.37
N ILE A 82 -32.14 13.55 8.32
CA ILE A 82 -31.81 12.77 9.52
C ILE A 82 -30.36 12.35 9.43
N VAL A 83 -29.60 12.77 10.43
CA VAL A 83 -28.23 12.34 10.68
C VAL A 83 -28.17 11.78 12.09
N GLU A 84 -27.73 10.55 12.23
CA GLU A 84 -27.60 9.83 13.50
C GLU A 84 -26.11 9.69 13.83
N ILE A 85 -25.77 9.87 15.11
CA ILE A 85 -24.41 9.66 15.62
C ILE A 85 -24.50 8.49 16.59
N ALA A 86 -23.73 7.42 16.38
CA ALA A 86 -23.81 6.25 17.23
C ALA A 86 -22.98 6.42 18.51
N ASP A 87 -23.43 5.75 19.58
CA ASP A 87 -22.61 5.53 20.77
C ASP A 87 -21.68 4.33 20.54
N ASP A 88 -20.41 4.62 20.29
CA ASP A 88 -19.39 3.59 20.21
C ASP A 88 -18.94 3.16 21.61
N ASN A 89 -19.33 1.95 22.02
CA ASN A 89 -18.93 1.31 23.27
C ASN A 89 -18.21 -0.04 23.02
N VAL A 90 -17.75 -0.27 21.79
CA VAL A 90 -17.11 -1.54 21.42
C VAL A 90 -15.78 -1.67 22.15
N LYS A 91 -15.56 -2.87 22.72
CA LYS A 91 -14.28 -3.29 23.28
C LYS A 91 -13.87 -4.57 22.60
N LEU A 92 -12.64 -4.59 22.11
CA LEU A 92 -12.17 -5.63 21.23
C LEU A 92 -10.98 -6.35 21.88
N THR A 93 -10.99 -7.68 21.78
CA THR A 93 -9.87 -8.55 22.15
C THR A 93 -9.49 -9.41 20.95
N GLN A 94 -8.23 -9.33 20.49
CA GLN A 94 -7.75 -10.11 19.34
C GLN A 94 -6.39 -10.75 19.61
N ALA A 95 -6.12 -11.89 18.95
CA ALA A 95 -4.80 -12.51 18.93
C ALA A 95 -4.13 -12.24 17.58
N ARG A 96 -3.16 -11.32 17.55
CA ARG A 96 -2.49 -10.86 16.31
C ARG A 96 -1.00 -10.60 16.52
N ASN A 97 -0.26 -10.49 15.43
CA ASN A 97 1.17 -10.18 15.39
C ASN A 97 1.41 -8.82 14.74
N PHE A 98 0.46 -7.87 14.86
CA PHE A 98 0.57 -6.62 14.11
C PHE A 98 1.71 -5.75 14.67
N LEU A 99 1.84 -5.72 16.00
CA LEU A 99 2.79 -4.87 16.72
C LEU A 99 4.10 -5.57 17.13
N SER A 100 4.27 -6.86 16.82
CA SER A 100 5.46 -7.63 17.21
C SER A 100 5.70 -8.87 16.34
N ASN A 101 6.91 -9.43 16.38
CA ASN A 101 7.24 -10.69 15.69
C ASN A 101 6.49 -11.90 16.28
N ALA A 102 5.91 -11.77 17.48
CA ALA A 102 5.13 -12.80 18.14
C ALA A 102 3.64 -12.42 18.17
N THR A 103 2.77 -13.42 18.10
CA THR A 103 1.33 -13.23 18.35
C THR A 103 1.17 -12.81 19.80
N ARG A 104 0.44 -11.72 20.05
CA ARG A 104 0.09 -11.23 21.39
C ARG A 104 -1.41 -11.02 21.47
N LEU A 105 -1.91 -10.94 22.71
CA LEU A 105 -3.27 -10.48 22.92
C LEU A 105 -3.32 -8.95 22.85
N GLU A 106 -4.15 -8.45 21.95
CA GLU A 106 -4.34 -7.04 21.68
C GLU A 106 -5.74 -6.65 22.19
N PHE A 107 -5.78 -5.67 23.10
CA PHE A 107 -7.00 -5.14 23.70
C PHE A 107 -7.24 -3.71 23.20
N TYR A 108 -8.43 -3.41 22.71
CA TYR A 108 -8.74 -2.09 22.16
C TYR A 108 -10.11 -1.58 22.61
N GLU A 109 -10.14 -0.49 23.39
CA GLU A 109 -11.38 0.26 23.59
C GLU A 109 -11.57 1.22 22.41
N SER A 110 -12.61 0.96 21.62
CA SER A 110 -12.89 1.74 20.42
C SER A 110 -13.09 3.22 20.74
N SER A 111 -12.81 4.10 19.79
CA SER A 111 -13.07 5.54 19.92
C SER A 111 -13.50 6.17 18.61
N ASN A 112 -14.08 5.37 17.74
CA ASN A 112 -14.55 5.77 16.42
C ASN A 112 -15.66 6.83 16.54
N ILE A 113 -15.83 7.58 15.46
CA ILE A 113 -16.95 8.49 15.24
C ILE A 113 -17.78 7.89 14.12
N ILE A 114 -18.91 7.29 14.49
CA ILE A 114 -19.79 6.59 13.55
C ILE A 114 -21.01 7.47 13.30
N VAL A 115 -21.20 7.85 12.04
CA VAL A 115 -22.27 8.77 11.61
C VAL A 115 -23.11 8.10 10.54
N ARG A 116 -24.44 8.17 10.63
CA ARG A 116 -25.35 7.68 9.59
C ARG A 116 -26.14 8.83 9.01
N VAL A 117 -26.03 9.03 7.70
CA VAL A 117 -26.91 9.92 6.94
C VAL A 117 -28.02 9.05 6.34
N VAL A 118 -29.26 9.29 6.74
CA VAL A 118 -30.40 8.47 6.33
C VAL A 118 -30.83 8.85 4.91
N GLY A 119 -30.88 7.84 4.03
CA GLY A 119 -31.30 8.03 2.64
C GLY A 119 -32.81 8.26 2.51
N THR A 120 -33.27 8.69 1.34
CA THR A 120 -34.69 8.96 1.09
C THR A 120 -35.59 7.73 1.23
N GLU A 121 -35.03 6.53 1.06
CA GLU A 121 -35.72 5.24 1.20
C GLU A 121 -35.32 4.50 2.51
N GLY A 122 -34.47 5.11 3.35
CA GLY A 122 -33.76 4.45 4.45
C GLY A 122 -34.51 4.30 5.78
N ARG A 123 -35.81 4.61 5.84
CA ARG A 123 -36.65 4.45 7.05
C ARG A 123 -37.64 3.31 6.89
N ALA A 124 -37.88 2.55 7.97
CA ALA A 124 -39.21 2.46 8.55
C ALA A 124 -39.29 1.72 9.90
N GLU A 125 -40.01 2.31 10.86
CA GLU A 125 -40.69 1.56 11.93
C GLU A 125 -42.04 0.97 11.48
N ASN A 126 -42.57 1.31 10.28
CA ASN A 126 -43.92 0.86 9.83
C ASN A 126 -44.13 0.71 8.29
N SER A 127 -43.12 0.34 7.49
CA SER A 127 -43.32 0.13 6.03
C SER A 127 -43.06 -1.32 5.65
N LEU A 128 -43.91 -1.85 4.77
CA LEU A 128 -43.78 -3.18 4.17
C LEU A 128 -42.52 -3.35 3.27
N LYS A 129 -41.60 -2.37 3.23
CA LYS A 129 -40.33 -2.38 2.46
C LYS A 129 -39.16 -1.67 3.18
N GLY A 130 -39.14 -1.56 4.52
CA GLY A 130 -38.11 -0.81 5.28
C GLY A 130 -36.68 -1.32 5.06
N ARG A 131 -35.84 -0.53 4.40
CA ARG A 131 -34.48 -0.91 3.98
C ARG A 131 -33.41 -0.28 4.87
N ALA A 132 -32.76 -1.10 5.70
CA ALA A 132 -31.67 -0.67 6.58
C ALA A 132 -30.32 -0.59 5.85
N GLU A 133 -30.22 -1.14 4.64
CA GLU A 133 -28.99 -1.34 3.89
C GLU A 133 -28.21 -0.05 3.66
N ALA A 134 -26.90 -0.14 3.89
CA ALA A 134 -25.99 0.99 3.85
C ALA A 134 -24.70 0.68 3.08
N VAL A 135 -24.12 1.74 2.52
CA VAL A 135 -22.70 1.79 2.14
C VAL A 135 -21.94 2.49 3.26
N VAL A 136 -20.78 1.96 3.64
CA VAL A 136 -19.88 2.63 4.60
C VAL A 136 -18.77 3.38 3.86
N VAL A 137 -18.48 4.60 4.28
CA VAL A 137 -17.27 5.33 3.92
C VAL A 137 -16.35 5.28 5.13
N ASP A 138 -15.11 4.84 4.91
CA ASP A 138 -14.12 4.62 5.96
C ASP A 138 -12.90 5.53 5.74
N ALA A 139 -12.40 6.10 6.83
CA ALA A 139 -11.25 6.98 6.90
C ALA A 139 -10.75 7.02 8.36
N HIS A 140 -9.45 7.09 8.60
CA HIS A 140 -8.89 7.10 9.96
C HIS A 140 -8.36 8.48 10.36
N PHE A 141 -8.55 8.86 11.62
CA PHE A 141 -8.09 10.16 12.13
C PHE A 141 -6.88 10.06 13.06
N ASP A 142 -6.42 8.88 13.47
CA ASP A 142 -5.09 8.78 14.09
C ASP A 142 -4.00 8.97 13.04
N THR A 143 -2.86 9.47 13.50
CA THR A 143 -1.62 9.51 12.72
C THR A 143 -0.63 8.48 13.22
N VAL A 144 0.37 8.15 12.40
CA VAL A 144 1.64 7.65 12.93
C VAL A 144 2.24 8.56 14.02
N LEU A 145 3.17 8.00 14.79
CA LEU A 145 3.83 8.61 15.94
C LEU A 145 4.41 10.02 15.72
N ILE A 146 4.90 10.29 14.52
CA ILE A 146 5.69 11.50 14.22
C ILE A 146 5.04 12.36 13.14
N GLY A 147 4.23 11.78 12.25
CA GLY A 147 3.65 12.51 11.11
C GLY A 147 2.46 13.36 11.49
N HIS A 148 2.24 14.46 10.78
CA HIS A 148 1.04 15.29 10.98
C HIS A 148 -0.23 14.64 10.40
N GLY A 149 -0.06 13.61 9.55
CA GLY A 149 -1.15 12.82 8.98
C GLY A 149 -2.01 13.62 8.02
N ALA A 150 -1.43 14.61 7.31
CA ALA A 150 -2.24 15.46 6.42
C ALA A 150 -2.85 14.65 5.29
N THR A 151 -2.11 13.69 4.72
CA THR A 151 -2.63 12.78 3.69
C THR A 151 -2.95 11.39 4.22
N ASP A 152 -2.51 11.07 5.44
CA ASP A 152 -2.56 9.76 6.10
C ASP A 152 -3.18 9.87 7.50
N ASP A 153 -4.51 9.95 7.63
CA ASP A 153 -5.53 10.06 6.57
C ASP A 153 -6.38 11.34 6.73
N GLY A 154 -5.73 12.45 7.09
CA GLY A 154 -6.41 13.71 7.37
C GLY A 154 -7.27 14.22 6.20
N ILE A 155 -6.80 14.07 4.96
CA ILE A 155 -7.60 14.39 3.77
C ILE A 155 -8.82 13.45 3.67
N GLY A 156 -8.69 12.15 3.90
CA GLY A 156 -9.84 11.22 3.88
C GLY A 156 -10.89 11.61 4.91
N VAL A 157 -10.48 11.98 6.13
CA VAL A 157 -11.37 12.49 7.18
C VAL A 157 -12.07 13.79 6.76
N ALA A 158 -11.32 14.75 6.21
CA ALA A 158 -11.90 16.01 5.71
C ALA A 158 -12.88 15.77 4.55
N VAL A 159 -12.57 14.82 3.67
CA VAL A 159 -13.45 14.39 2.58
C VAL A 159 -14.74 13.78 3.13
N CYS A 160 -14.68 12.95 4.17
CA CYS A 160 -15.86 12.41 4.86
C CYS A 160 -16.78 13.51 5.38
N LEU A 161 -16.23 14.56 6.00
CA LEU A 161 -17.04 15.69 6.50
C LEU A 161 -17.78 16.41 5.37
N GLU A 162 -17.10 16.66 4.24
CA GLU A 162 -17.72 17.33 3.09
C GLU A 162 -18.73 16.42 2.38
N MET A 163 -18.50 15.11 2.36
CA MET A 163 -19.49 14.14 1.87
C MET A 163 -20.74 14.15 2.75
N ILE A 164 -20.62 14.19 4.08
CA ILE A 164 -21.78 14.31 4.98
C ILE A 164 -22.56 15.58 4.63
N ARG A 165 -21.88 16.73 4.52
CA ARG A 165 -22.51 18.00 4.13
C ARG A 165 -23.19 17.89 2.76
N ASN A 166 -22.51 17.36 1.74
CA ASN A 166 -23.05 17.18 0.40
C ASN A 166 -24.32 16.32 0.42
N LEU A 167 -24.33 15.20 1.14
CA LEU A 167 -25.49 14.29 1.22
C LEU A 167 -26.68 14.88 1.98
N ILE A 168 -26.44 15.78 2.94
CA ILE A 168 -27.50 16.55 3.63
C ILE A 168 -28.24 17.44 2.62
N HIS A 169 -27.49 18.16 1.76
CA HIS A 169 -28.07 19.04 0.73
C HIS A 169 -28.60 18.28 -0.49
N HIS A 170 -27.97 17.15 -0.82
CA HIS A 170 -28.26 16.33 -1.99
C HIS A 170 -28.41 14.85 -1.60
N PRO A 171 -29.56 14.46 -1.04
CA PRO A 171 -29.77 13.10 -0.54
C PRO A 171 -29.61 12.02 -1.61
N VAL A 172 -29.26 10.83 -1.14
CA VAL A 172 -29.20 9.58 -1.90
C VAL A 172 -30.32 8.64 -1.44
N LYS A 173 -30.55 7.56 -2.19
CA LYS A 173 -31.64 6.62 -1.88
C LYS A 173 -31.43 5.82 -0.60
N HIS A 174 -30.28 5.15 -0.48
CA HIS A 174 -29.97 4.27 0.65
C HIS A 174 -29.14 4.97 1.72
N ASN A 175 -29.01 4.34 2.88
CA ASN A 175 -28.27 4.89 4.00
C ASN A 175 -26.76 4.95 3.69
N VAL A 176 -26.09 5.97 4.23
CA VAL A 176 -24.63 6.06 4.20
C VAL A 176 -24.14 6.13 5.63
N ILE A 177 -23.21 5.24 5.98
CA ILE A 177 -22.51 5.26 7.26
C ILE A 177 -21.10 5.80 7.03
N PHE A 178 -20.64 6.70 7.86
CA PHE A 178 -19.25 7.15 7.90
C PHE A 178 -18.61 6.58 9.16
N ASN A 179 -17.57 5.77 8.98
CA ASN A 179 -16.73 5.29 10.07
C ASN A 179 -15.45 6.12 10.07
N ILE A 180 -15.48 7.27 10.73
CA ILE A 180 -14.30 8.10 10.97
C ILE A 180 -13.58 7.50 12.17
N ASN A 181 -12.62 6.62 11.90
CA ASN A 181 -12.15 5.62 12.84
C ASN A 181 -10.80 6.00 13.49
N ASN A 182 -10.46 5.33 14.59
CA ASN A 182 -9.22 5.54 15.33
C ASN A 182 -8.48 4.21 15.46
N GLY A 183 -7.16 4.23 15.37
CA GLY A 183 -6.30 3.08 15.59
C GLY A 183 -6.03 2.24 14.34
N GLU A 184 -6.07 2.84 13.15
CA GLU A 184 -5.58 2.21 11.92
C GLU A 184 -4.08 1.91 12.05
N GLU A 185 -3.32 2.94 12.42
CA GLU A 185 -1.85 2.98 12.34
C GLU A 185 -1.16 2.00 13.29
N VAL A 186 -1.90 1.62 14.34
CA VAL A 186 -1.48 0.69 15.37
C VAL A 186 -2.05 -0.72 15.20
N GLY A 187 -2.93 -0.99 14.22
CA GLY A 187 -3.46 -2.34 14.03
C GLY A 187 -4.73 -2.54 13.22
N LEU A 188 -5.22 -1.55 12.46
CA LEU A 188 -6.52 -1.57 11.81
C LEU A 188 -7.66 -1.77 12.83
N PHE A 189 -7.45 -1.29 14.06
CA PHE A 189 -8.36 -1.53 15.18
C PHE A 189 -9.66 -0.78 15.02
N GLY A 190 -9.63 0.41 14.41
CA GLY A 190 -10.80 1.24 14.13
C GLY A 190 -11.83 0.49 13.30
N ALA A 191 -11.49 0.06 12.09
CA ALA A 191 -12.41 -0.73 11.27
C ALA A 191 -12.78 -2.08 11.92
N ALA A 192 -11.84 -2.73 12.60
CA ALA A 192 -12.13 -4.01 13.26
C ALA A 192 -13.16 -3.87 14.38
N ALA A 193 -13.12 -2.77 15.14
CA ALA A 193 -14.12 -2.44 16.14
C ALA A 193 -15.46 -2.06 15.50
N PHE A 194 -15.45 -1.31 14.39
CA PHE A 194 -16.66 -0.98 13.65
C PHE A 194 -17.42 -2.23 13.19
N MET A 195 -16.72 -3.28 12.73
CA MET A 195 -17.36 -4.54 12.32
C MET A 195 -18.04 -5.30 13.47
N LYS A 196 -17.80 -4.92 14.73
CA LYS A 196 -18.51 -5.41 15.91
C LYS A 196 -19.64 -4.48 16.37
N HIS A 197 -19.75 -3.29 15.80
CA HIS A 197 -20.82 -2.35 16.08
C HIS A 197 -22.14 -2.82 15.48
N GLN A 198 -23.26 -2.54 16.15
CA GLN A 198 -24.61 -2.96 15.72
C GLN A 198 -24.97 -2.52 14.28
N TRP A 199 -24.47 -1.37 13.83
CA TRP A 199 -24.73 -0.85 12.48
C TRP A 199 -23.94 -1.57 11.38
N ALA A 200 -22.95 -2.41 11.72
CA ALA A 200 -22.22 -3.19 10.72
C ALA A 200 -23.12 -4.20 10.00
N ALA A 201 -24.20 -4.67 10.64
CA ALA A 201 -25.18 -5.59 10.05
C ALA A 201 -25.89 -5.00 8.80
N ASP A 202 -25.99 -3.68 8.75
CA ASP A 202 -26.63 -2.94 7.67
C ASP A 202 -25.72 -2.75 6.46
N VAL A 203 -24.41 -2.94 6.62
CA VAL A 203 -23.40 -2.63 5.58
C VAL A 203 -23.40 -3.68 4.48
N LYS A 204 -23.47 -3.22 3.22
CA LYS A 204 -23.46 -4.09 2.02
C LYS A 204 -22.33 -3.76 1.04
N ALA A 205 -21.72 -2.59 1.18
CA ALA A 205 -20.54 -2.18 0.44
C ALA A 205 -19.72 -1.18 1.24
N PHE A 206 -18.46 -0.98 0.88
CA PHE A 206 -17.63 0.09 1.46
C PHE A 206 -16.81 0.89 0.43
N VAL A 207 -16.45 2.11 0.81
CA VAL A 207 -15.46 2.97 0.13
C VAL A 207 -14.43 3.38 1.18
N ASN A 208 -13.21 2.86 1.06
CA ASN A 208 -12.09 3.20 1.93
C ASN A 208 -11.28 4.34 1.31
N LEU A 209 -11.05 5.40 2.07
CA LEU A 209 -10.16 6.52 1.73
C LEU A 209 -8.87 6.36 2.53
N GLU A 210 -7.72 6.59 1.90
CA GLU A 210 -6.43 6.19 2.48
C GLU A 210 -5.23 7.02 1.98
N GLY A 211 -4.12 6.96 2.73
CA GLY A 211 -2.98 7.85 2.61
C GLY A 211 -1.60 7.25 2.38
N ALA A 212 -1.38 6.28 1.48
CA ALA A 212 -0.03 5.67 1.28
C ALA A 212 1.05 6.57 0.60
N GLY A 213 0.90 7.90 0.64
CA GLY A 213 1.82 8.90 0.08
C GLY A 213 1.32 10.33 0.29
N ALA A 214 2.21 11.33 0.23
CA ALA A 214 1.90 12.74 0.51
C ALA A 214 1.14 13.49 -0.62
N GLY A 215 0.06 12.90 -1.12
CA GLY A 215 -0.87 13.52 -2.05
C GLY A 215 -0.71 13.08 -3.52
N GLY A 216 -0.88 14.01 -4.44
CA GLY A 216 -1.07 13.74 -5.88
C GLY A 216 -2.50 13.32 -6.20
N ARG A 217 -2.69 12.50 -7.24
CA ARG A 217 -3.99 11.91 -7.59
C ARG A 217 -4.18 10.62 -6.80
N ALA A 218 -5.34 10.46 -6.15
CA ALA A 218 -5.68 9.24 -5.45
C ALA A 218 -5.97 8.11 -6.44
N LEU A 219 -5.32 6.95 -6.29
CA LEU A 219 -5.48 5.80 -7.16
C LEU A 219 -6.53 4.86 -6.59
N LEU A 220 -7.40 4.31 -7.42
CA LEU A 220 -8.15 3.11 -7.06
C LEU A 220 -7.18 1.91 -7.09
N PHE A 221 -6.69 1.49 -5.92
CA PHE A 221 -5.74 0.37 -5.80
C PHE A 221 -6.44 -0.98 -5.88
N ARG A 222 -7.60 -1.09 -5.22
CA ARG A 222 -8.34 -2.35 -5.06
C ARG A 222 -9.82 -2.13 -5.27
N SER A 223 -10.46 -3.13 -5.87
CA SER A 223 -11.91 -3.20 -6.04
C SER A 223 -12.33 -4.66 -5.91
N SER A 224 -13.31 -4.94 -5.04
CA SER A 224 -13.75 -6.31 -4.78
C SER A 224 -14.45 -6.96 -5.98
N ASN A 225 -15.15 -6.19 -6.82
CA ASN A 225 -15.85 -6.73 -7.99
C ASN A 225 -16.05 -5.69 -9.11
N LYS A 226 -16.61 -6.14 -10.23
CA LYS A 226 -16.89 -5.33 -11.42
C LYS A 226 -17.91 -4.22 -11.20
N ALA A 227 -18.96 -4.47 -10.42
CA ALA A 227 -20.03 -3.48 -10.22
C ALA A 227 -19.48 -2.24 -9.51
N LEU A 228 -18.68 -2.45 -8.45
CA LEU A 228 -18.04 -1.39 -7.69
C LEU A 228 -17.03 -0.60 -8.53
N ALA A 229 -16.16 -1.29 -9.28
CA ALA A 229 -15.24 -0.62 -10.22
C ALA A 229 -15.99 0.22 -11.26
N LYS A 230 -17.17 -0.23 -11.71
CA LYS A 230 -18.02 0.50 -12.65
C LYS A 230 -18.72 1.71 -12.02
N PHE A 231 -19.02 1.68 -10.72
CA PHE A 231 -19.51 2.87 -10.02
C PHE A 231 -18.41 3.94 -9.92
N TYR A 232 -17.18 3.53 -9.59
CA TYR A 232 -16.02 4.44 -9.62
C TYR A 232 -15.75 4.99 -11.03
N SER A 233 -15.87 4.18 -12.09
CA SER A 233 -15.56 4.60 -13.47
C SER A 233 -16.45 5.69 -14.02
N LYS A 234 -17.57 6.00 -13.35
CA LYS A 234 -18.45 7.12 -13.71
C LYS A 234 -17.91 8.46 -13.26
N VAL A 235 -16.80 8.49 -12.53
CA VAL A 235 -16.09 9.74 -12.26
C VAL A 235 -15.81 10.44 -13.58
N GLY A 236 -16.19 11.72 -13.65
CA GLY A 236 -16.07 12.53 -14.84
C GLY A 236 -14.60 12.79 -15.20
N ASN A 237 -14.18 14.05 -15.18
CA ASN A 237 -12.80 14.39 -15.51
C ASN A 237 -11.83 13.78 -14.49
N SER A 238 -10.78 13.13 -14.99
CA SER A 238 -9.63 12.62 -14.22
C SER A 238 -9.83 11.32 -13.40
N PRO A 239 -10.37 10.21 -13.95
CA PRO A 239 -10.27 8.88 -13.31
C PRO A 239 -8.80 8.48 -13.13
N HIS A 240 -8.46 7.83 -12.01
CA HIS A 240 -7.12 7.32 -11.76
C HIS A 240 -7.21 5.92 -11.14
N ALA A 241 -6.98 4.88 -11.93
CA ALA A 241 -7.23 3.50 -11.52
C ALA A 241 -6.34 2.53 -12.29
N ASN A 242 -5.86 1.48 -11.63
CA ASN A 242 -5.09 0.42 -12.29
C ASN A 242 -5.17 -0.87 -11.48
N VAL A 243 -5.55 -1.98 -12.12
CA VAL A 243 -5.61 -3.32 -11.51
C VAL A 243 -4.26 -3.82 -10.98
N PHE A 244 -3.14 -3.16 -11.35
CA PHE A 244 -1.80 -3.44 -10.82
C PHE A 244 -1.79 -3.53 -9.29
N GLY A 245 -2.39 -2.57 -8.58
CA GLY A 245 -2.41 -2.59 -7.11
C GLY A 245 -3.07 -3.88 -6.59
N ASN A 246 -4.30 -4.12 -7.03
CA ASN A 246 -5.11 -5.27 -6.68
C ASN A 246 -4.37 -6.61 -6.84
N ASP A 247 -3.70 -6.80 -7.96
CA ASP A 247 -3.00 -8.05 -8.24
C ASP A 247 -1.70 -8.21 -7.46
N VAL A 248 -0.97 -7.11 -7.21
CA VAL A 248 0.25 -7.14 -6.38
C VAL A 248 -0.10 -7.47 -4.91
N PHE A 249 -1.20 -6.93 -4.39
CA PHE A 249 -1.74 -7.31 -3.07
C PHE A 249 -2.19 -8.78 -3.05
N LYS A 250 -2.95 -9.24 -4.06
CA LYS A 250 -3.36 -10.66 -4.18
C LYS A 250 -2.18 -11.62 -4.23
N LEU A 251 -1.06 -11.22 -4.84
CA LEU A 251 0.17 -12.01 -4.91
C LEU A 251 1.01 -11.99 -3.61
N GLY A 252 0.61 -11.21 -2.60
CA GLY A 252 1.35 -11.09 -1.33
C GLY A 252 2.69 -10.37 -1.46
N LEU A 253 2.88 -9.57 -2.52
CA LEU A 253 4.13 -8.85 -2.78
C LEU A 253 4.22 -7.54 -1.98
N ILE A 254 3.09 -7.01 -1.50
CA ILE A 254 3.02 -5.89 -0.56
C ILE A 254 2.64 -6.45 0.82
N LYS A 255 3.45 -6.14 1.84
CA LYS A 255 3.26 -6.57 3.24
C LYS A 255 2.68 -5.47 4.14
N SER A 256 1.84 -4.61 3.56
CA SER A 256 1.07 -3.56 4.24
C SER A 256 -0.41 -3.91 4.12
N GLY A 257 -1.21 -3.44 5.08
CA GLY A 257 -2.66 -3.53 5.06
C GLY A 257 -3.26 -2.14 5.21
N THR A 258 -4.53 -2.03 4.89
CA THR A 258 -5.41 -0.89 5.18
C THR A 258 -6.72 -1.48 5.68
N ASP A 259 -7.64 -0.64 6.14
CA ASP A 259 -8.95 -1.08 6.61
C ASP A 259 -9.78 -1.84 5.56
N PHE A 260 -9.46 -1.70 4.26
CA PHE A 260 -10.00 -2.58 3.19
C PHE A 260 -9.87 -4.07 3.52
N SER A 261 -8.74 -4.48 4.09
CA SER A 261 -8.48 -5.88 4.44
C SER A 261 -9.36 -6.35 5.60
N VAL A 262 -9.80 -5.45 6.48
CA VAL A 262 -10.74 -5.76 7.56
C VAL A 262 -12.12 -6.01 6.98
N PHE A 263 -12.66 -5.07 6.19
CA PHE A 263 -14.00 -5.23 5.61
C PHE A 263 -14.12 -6.46 4.72
N THR A 264 -13.11 -6.73 3.90
CA THR A 264 -13.10 -7.92 3.03
C THR A 264 -12.96 -9.23 3.80
N ALA A 265 -12.32 -9.23 4.97
CA ALA A 265 -12.29 -10.40 5.86
C ALA A 265 -13.67 -10.71 6.47
N TYR A 266 -14.56 -9.71 6.57
CA TYR A 266 -15.98 -9.88 6.89
C TYR A 266 -16.85 -10.06 5.63
N GLU A 267 -16.22 -10.34 4.49
CA GLU A 267 -16.86 -10.55 3.18
C GLU A 267 -17.76 -9.38 2.72
N ILE A 268 -17.45 -8.16 3.16
CA ILE A 268 -18.07 -6.94 2.63
C ILE A 268 -17.24 -6.51 1.41
N PRO A 269 -17.85 -6.32 0.23
CA PRO A 269 -17.13 -5.87 -0.96
C PRO A 269 -16.98 -4.33 -0.97
N GLY A 270 -15.88 -3.81 -1.49
CA GLY A 270 -15.66 -2.37 -1.54
C GLY A 270 -14.58 -1.89 -2.50
N LEU A 271 -14.25 -0.60 -2.34
CA LEU A 271 -13.24 0.14 -3.09
C LEU A 271 -12.17 0.65 -2.13
N ASP A 272 -10.92 0.69 -2.59
CA ASP A 272 -9.78 1.23 -1.85
C ASP A 272 -9.11 2.34 -2.66
N ILE A 273 -9.25 3.57 -2.19
CA ILE A 273 -8.81 4.78 -2.90
C ILE A 273 -7.75 5.47 -2.05
N ALA A 274 -6.49 5.48 -2.50
CA ALA A 274 -5.40 6.01 -1.70
C ALA A 274 -4.49 7.02 -2.42
N PHE A 275 -3.78 7.85 -1.67
CA PHE A 275 -2.58 8.48 -2.19
C PHE A 275 -1.41 7.47 -2.26
N TYR A 276 -0.48 7.67 -3.18
CA TYR A 276 0.76 6.86 -3.29
C TYR A 276 1.95 7.65 -3.81
N SER A 277 1.73 8.90 -4.24
CA SER A 277 2.81 9.73 -4.76
C SER A 277 3.55 10.41 -3.61
N ARG A 278 4.80 10.81 -3.85
CA ARG A 278 5.65 11.44 -2.82
C ARG A 278 5.77 10.59 -1.54
N ARG A 279 5.92 9.28 -1.72
CA ARG A 279 5.99 8.31 -0.62
C ARG A 279 7.18 8.50 0.33
N ALA A 280 8.19 9.29 -0.04
CA ALA A 280 9.28 9.63 0.88
C ALA A 280 8.80 10.37 2.14
N PHE A 281 7.70 11.13 2.02
CA PHE A 281 7.11 11.90 3.12
C PHE A 281 6.12 11.07 3.96
N TYR A 282 5.68 9.92 3.45
CA TYR A 282 4.75 9.02 4.11
C TYR A 282 5.31 8.47 5.44
N HIS A 283 4.50 8.52 6.49
CA HIS A 283 4.89 8.32 7.89
C HIS A 283 6.09 9.19 8.33
N THR A 284 6.09 10.48 8.01
CA THR A 284 7.14 11.41 8.43
C THR A 284 6.57 12.76 8.84
N LEU A 285 7.41 13.61 9.44
CA LEU A 285 7.05 15.01 9.72
C LEU A 285 6.58 15.78 8.48
N GLN A 286 7.01 15.39 7.27
CA GLN A 286 6.66 16.06 6.02
C GLN A 286 5.36 15.56 5.39
N ASP A 287 4.67 14.60 6.01
CA ASP A 287 3.26 14.39 5.70
C ASP A 287 2.43 15.46 6.42
N ASP A 288 2.48 16.67 5.87
CA ASP A 288 1.89 17.89 6.40
C ASP A 288 1.11 18.67 5.32
N ILE A 289 0.49 19.76 5.75
CA ILE A 289 -0.33 20.62 4.88
C ILE A 289 0.52 21.32 3.80
N GLU A 290 1.81 21.57 4.05
CA GLU A 290 2.71 22.27 3.12
C GLU A 290 3.12 21.40 1.93
N HIS A 291 3.20 20.09 2.12
CA HIS A 291 3.67 19.15 1.09
C HIS A 291 2.54 18.47 0.30
N THR A 292 1.28 18.71 0.67
CA THR A 292 0.08 18.29 -0.08
C THR A 292 -0.61 19.48 -0.76
N SER A 293 -1.80 19.28 -1.35
CA SER A 293 -2.51 20.35 -2.04
C SER A 293 -4.02 20.19 -2.03
N ARG A 294 -4.74 21.32 -2.12
CA ARG A 294 -6.20 21.35 -2.33
C ARG A 294 -6.63 20.59 -3.59
N GLY A 295 -5.79 20.54 -4.62
CA GLY A 295 -6.05 19.76 -5.84
C GLY A 295 -6.03 18.25 -5.60
N SER A 296 -5.20 17.76 -4.68
CA SER A 296 -5.19 16.35 -4.26
C SER A 296 -6.44 15.99 -3.49
N MET A 297 -6.84 16.85 -2.54
CA MET A 297 -8.11 16.73 -1.82
C MET A 297 -9.31 16.76 -2.76
N GLN A 298 -9.33 17.69 -3.73
CA GLN A 298 -10.38 17.77 -4.74
C GLN A 298 -10.45 16.49 -5.58
N HIS A 299 -9.31 15.90 -5.93
CA HIS A 299 -9.27 14.65 -6.71
C HIS A 299 -9.85 13.48 -5.92
N MET A 300 -9.39 13.24 -4.69
CA MET A 300 -9.92 12.19 -3.82
C MET A 300 -11.41 12.42 -3.56
N GLY A 301 -11.81 13.63 -3.17
CA GLY A 301 -13.21 13.99 -2.92
C GLY A 301 -14.12 13.76 -4.12
N ASN A 302 -13.73 14.18 -5.33
CA ASN A 302 -14.50 13.93 -6.56
C ASN A 302 -14.67 12.42 -6.82
N THR A 303 -13.58 11.67 -6.76
CA THR A 303 -13.60 10.22 -7.06
C THR A 303 -14.39 9.43 -6.03
N GLY A 304 -14.15 9.71 -4.74
CA GLY A 304 -14.86 9.09 -3.62
C GLY A 304 -16.33 9.43 -3.61
N LEU A 305 -16.71 10.71 -3.80
CA LEU A 305 -18.11 11.13 -3.78
C LEU A 305 -18.88 10.53 -4.96
N THR A 306 -18.26 10.51 -6.15
CA THR A 306 -18.87 9.86 -7.31
C THR A 306 -19.13 8.38 -7.05
N ALA A 307 -18.13 7.66 -6.53
CA ALA A 307 -18.29 6.24 -6.22
C ALA A 307 -19.38 6.01 -5.17
N LEU A 308 -19.35 6.77 -4.07
CA LEU A 308 -20.32 6.73 -2.99
C LEU A 308 -21.76 6.94 -3.48
N ARG A 309 -22.02 8.06 -4.18
CA ARG A 309 -23.37 8.38 -4.68
C ARG A 309 -23.89 7.30 -5.62
N ASN A 310 -23.04 6.82 -6.52
CA ASN A 310 -23.42 5.77 -7.46
C ASN A 310 -23.71 4.42 -6.78
N ILE A 311 -23.02 4.10 -5.68
CA ILE A 311 -23.33 2.92 -4.87
C ILE A 311 -24.66 3.14 -4.12
N ALA A 312 -24.78 4.27 -3.40
CA ALA A 312 -25.91 4.59 -2.55
C ALA A 312 -27.24 4.76 -3.31
N ASP A 313 -27.21 5.20 -4.58
CA ASP A 313 -28.41 5.33 -5.43
C ASP A 313 -28.76 4.07 -6.24
N SER A 314 -27.96 3.01 -6.12
CA SER A 314 -28.13 1.78 -6.89
C SER A 314 -28.87 0.69 -6.13
N ASP A 315 -29.49 -0.22 -6.89
CA ASP A 315 -30.10 -1.43 -6.35
C ASP A 315 -29.05 -2.49 -5.90
N TYR A 316 -27.76 -2.20 -6.04
CA TYR A 316 -26.68 -3.09 -5.61
C TYR A 316 -26.78 -3.41 -4.11
N LEU A 317 -27.12 -2.41 -3.29
CA LEU A 317 -27.17 -2.57 -1.82
C LEU A 317 -28.31 -3.48 -1.35
N ILE A 318 -29.37 -3.58 -2.12
CA ILE A 318 -30.60 -4.31 -1.75
C ILE A 318 -30.70 -5.66 -2.47
N THR A 319 -29.79 -5.91 -3.41
CA THR A 319 -29.72 -7.16 -4.14
C THR A 319 -29.08 -8.19 -3.21
N PRO A 320 -29.71 -9.37 -3.00
CA PRO A 320 -29.13 -10.44 -2.21
C PRO A 320 -27.72 -10.78 -2.68
N LYS A 321 -26.80 -11.01 -1.73
CA LYS A 321 -25.37 -11.23 -1.99
C LYS A 321 -25.14 -12.41 -2.94
N GLU A 322 -26.04 -13.39 -2.95
CA GLU A 322 -26.02 -14.56 -3.85
C GLU A 322 -26.32 -14.19 -5.31
N ILE A 323 -27.05 -13.10 -5.53
CA ILE A 323 -27.44 -12.58 -6.85
C ILE A 323 -26.43 -11.53 -7.32
N VAL A 324 -25.85 -10.76 -6.38
CA VAL A 324 -24.78 -9.81 -6.69
C VAL A 324 -23.60 -10.57 -7.28
N SER A 325 -23.27 -10.26 -8.53
CA SER A 325 -22.13 -10.84 -9.21
C SER A 325 -20.84 -10.49 -8.47
N SER A 326 -20.22 -11.48 -7.83
CA SER A 326 -18.86 -11.41 -7.27
C SER A 326 -17.78 -11.46 -8.34
N GLU A 327 -18.14 -11.23 -9.61
CA GLU A 327 -17.21 -11.36 -10.73
C GLU A 327 -16.09 -10.33 -10.62
N SER A 328 -14.87 -10.83 -10.45
CA SER A 328 -13.61 -10.09 -10.53
C SER A 328 -13.58 -9.22 -11.79
N SER A 329 -12.88 -8.08 -11.72
CA SER A 329 -12.80 -7.13 -12.82
C SER A 329 -11.38 -6.79 -13.22
N ILE A 330 -11.23 -6.46 -14.50
CA ILE A 330 -10.07 -5.73 -15.00
C ILE A 330 -10.48 -4.28 -15.14
N TYR A 331 -9.66 -3.40 -14.57
CA TYR A 331 -9.88 -1.97 -14.66
C TYR A 331 -8.58 -1.20 -14.76
N TYR A 332 -8.60 -0.14 -15.57
CA TYR A 332 -7.52 0.81 -15.69
C TYR A 332 -8.03 2.08 -16.39
N ASP A 333 -7.41 3.22 -16.08
CA ASP A 333 -7.65 4.44 -16.84
C ASP A 333 -6.71 4.57 -18.06
N VAL A 334 -7.17 5.33 -19.05
CA VAL A 334 -6.43 5.61 -20.28
C VAL A 334 -6.00 7.07 -20.22
N ALA A 335 -4.79 7.33 -19.71
CA ALA A 335 -4.19 8.65 -19.52
C ALA A 335 -5.06 9.65 -18.73
N GLY A 336 -5.81 9.14 -17.75
CA GLY A 336 -6.75 9.92 -16.94
C GLY A 336 -7.89 10.55 -17.72
N LEU A 337 -8.21 10.05 -18.92
CA LEU A 337 -9.30 10.57 -19.75
C LEU A 337 -10.61 9.84 -19.50
N PHE A 338 -10.56 8.51 -19.47
CA PHE A 338 -11.68 7.62 -19.19
C PHE A 338 -11.16 6.30 -18.62
N MET A 339 -12.04 5.53 -18.02
CA MET A 339 -11.71 4.24 -17.40
C MET A 339 -12.38 3.10 -18.16
N LEU A 340 -11.63 2.03 -18.42
CA LEU A 340 -12.18 0.78 -18.93
C LEU A 340 -12.42 -0.17 -17.76
N VAL A 341 -13.63 -0.73 -17.69
CA VAL A 341 -14.00 -1.74 -16.69
C VAL A 341 -14.73 -2.87 -17.39
N TYR A 342 -14.20 -4.08 -17.26
CA TYR A 342 -14.80 -5.28 -17.83
C TYR A 342 -14.55 -6.47 -16.92
N SER A 343 -15.29 -7.56 -17.16
CA SER A 343 -15.15 -8.73 -16.31
C SER A 343 -13.88 -9.51 -16.56
N PHE A 344 -13.45 -10.26 -15.55
CA PHE A 344 -12.35 -11.18 -15.68
C PHE A 344 -12.63 -12.28 -16.72
N ASN A 345 -13.88 -12.76 -16.82
CA ASN A 345 -14.27 -13.69 -17.87
C ASN A 345 -14.15 -13.08 -19.28
N THR A 346 -14.45 -11.78 -19.42
CA THR A 346 -14.25 -11.06 -20.69
C THR A 346 -12.77 -11.00 -21.04
N TYR A 347 -11.89 -10.72 -20.07
CA TYR A 347 -10.44 -10.77 -20.25
C TYR A 347 -9.97 -12.14 -20.75
N LEU A 348 -10.37 -13.22 -20.07
CA LEU A 348 -10.01 -14.58 -20.49
C LEU A 348 -10.58 -14.95 -21.86
N THR A 349 -11.83 -14.57 -22.13
CA THR A 349 -12.48 -14.83 -23.43
C THR A 349 -11.74 -14.12 -24.57
N LEU A 350 -11.34 -12.86 -24.38
CA LEU A 350 -10.54 -12.15 -25.36
C LEU A 350 -9.20 -12.85 -25.59
N ASN A 351 -8.53 -13.27 -24.51
CA ASN A 351 -7.25 -13.97 -24.63
C ASN A 351 -7.38 -15.32 -25.33
N TYR A 352 -8.35 -16.16 -24.98
CA TYR A 352 -8.57 -17.45 -25.66
C TYR A 352 -8.87 -17.29 -27.15
N ASN A 353 -9.70 -16.31 -27.51
CA ASN A 353 -9.99 -16.01 -28.91
C ASN A 353 -8.72 -15.59 -29.66
N LEU A 354 -7.89 -14.70 -29.08
CA LEU A 354 -6.63 -14.31 -29.69
C LEU A 354 -5.64 -15.48 -29.77
N ILE A 355 -5.62 -16.38 -28.78
CA ILE A 355 -4.78 -17.58 -28.82
C ILE A 355 -5.13 -18.45 -30.05
N ILE A 356 -6.42 -18.58 -30.38
CA ILE A 356 -6.91 -19.37 -31.52
C ILE A 356 -6.72 -18.64 -32.86
N VAL A 357 -6.97 -17.33 -32.91
CA VAL A 357 -6.94 -16.54 -34.15
C VAL A 357 -5.52 -16.28 -34.65
N VAL A 358 -4.55 -16.08 -33.76
CA VAL A 358 -3.17 -15.72 -34.15
C VAL A 358 -2.50 -16.76 -35.06
N PRO A 359 -2.56 -18.08 -34.80
CA PRO A 359 -2.01 -19.08 -35.72
C PRO A 359 -2.58 -18.98 -37.14
N ALA A 360 -3.90 -18.79 -37.28
CA ALA A 360 -4.54 -18.61 -38.57
C ALA A 360 -4.11 -17.31 -39.26
N PHE A 361 -3.97 -16.22 -38.48
CA PHE A 361 -3.44 -14.95 -38.98
C PHE A 361 -1.98 -15.07 -39.48
N ILE A 362 -1.11 -15.76 -38.74
CA ILE A 362 0.27 -16.00 -39.17
C ILE A 362 0.31 -16.85 -40.44
N ALA A 363 -0.52 -17.90 -40.53
CA ALA A 363 -0.64 -18.71 -41.74
C ALA A 363 -1.08 -17.87 -42.94
N TRP A 364 -2.08 -17.00 -42.76
CA TRP A 364 -2.51 -16.04 -43.79
C TRP A 364 -1.38 -15.10 -44.21
N ALA A 365 -0.65 -14.50 -43.25
CA ALA A 365 0.43 -13.57 -43.56
C ALA A 365 1.54 -14.23 -44.39
N ILE A 366 1.90 -15.48 -44.05
CA ILE A 366 2.86 -16.31 -44.79
C ILE A 366 2.34 -16.59 -46.21
N LEU A 367 1.08 -17.00 -46.37
CA LEU A 367 0.49 -17.30 -47.68
C LEU A 367 0.42 -16.05 -48.57
N ALA A 368 -0.01 -14.92 -48.01
CA ALA A 368 -0.15 -13.64 -48.72
C ALA A 368 1.21 -13.06 -49.15
N SER A 369 2.28 -13.30 -48.39
CA SER A 369 3.63 -12.77 -48.66
C SER A 369 4.63 -13.82 -49.14
N ARG A 370 4.17 -15.01 -49.54
CA ARG A 370 5.06 -16.11 -49.99
C ARG A 370 5.94 -15.70 -51.17
N LYS A 371 5.41 -14.87 -52.09
CA LYS A 371 6.15 -14.33 -53.24
C LYS A 371 7.23 -13.31 -52.84
N ASN A 372 7.12 -12.72 -51.65
CA ASN A 372 8.07 -11.77 -51.08
C ASN A 372 9.12 -12.46 -50.18
N GLY A 373 9.18 -13.80 -50.18
CA GLY A 373 10.17 -14.56 -49.41
C GLY A 373 9.82 -14.81 -47.93
N LEU A 374 8.61 -14.43 -47.49
CA LEU A 374 8.13 -14.76 -46.15
C LEU A 374 7.78 -16.26 -46.06
N THR A 375 8.53 -16.99 -45.23
CA THR A 375 8.31 -18.42 -44.98
C THR A 375 8.22 -18.69 -43.48
N LEU A 376 7.62 -19.83 -43.10
CA LEU A 376 7.52 -20.24 -41.70
C LEU A 376 8.91 -20.33 -41.02
N SER A 377 9.93 -20.84 -41.73
CA SER A 377 11.27 -20.96 -41.18
C SER A 377 11.89 -19.60 -40.85
N VAL A 378 11.73 -18.61 -41.73
CA VAL A 378 12.23 -17.24 -41.50
C VAL A 378 11.49 -16.57 -40.34
N VAL A 379 10.16 -16.74 -40.24
CA VAL A 379 9.36 -16.23 -39.12
C VAL A 379 9.80 -16.85 -37.79
N LEU A 380 9.95 -18.17 -37.74
CA LEU A 380 10.37 -18.88 -36.52
C LEU A 380 11.77 -18.46 -36.08
N ARG A 381 12.73 -18.38 -37.01
CA ARG A 381 14.08 -17.93 -36.66
C ARG A 381 14.10 -16.47 -36.17
N SER A 382 13.31 -15.57 -36.78
CA SER A 382 13.16 -14.20 -36.29
C SER A 382 12.47 -14.13 -34.91
N TYR A 383 11.50 -15.00 -34.65
CA TYR A 383 10.88 -15.14 -33.34
C TYR A 383 11.89 -15.61 -32.29
N PHE A 384 12.72 -16.61 -32.60
CA PHE A 384 13.80 -17.03 -31.70
C PHE A 384 14.84 -15.93 -31.47
N ALA A 385 15.15 -15.11 -32.48
CA ALA A 385 16.00 -13.93 -32.28
C ALA A 385 15.35 -12.90 -31.32
N MET A 386 14.03 -12.71 -31.38
CA MET A 386 13.29 -11.87 -30.43
C MET A 386 13.26 -12.46 -29.03
N LEU A 387 13.00 -13.76 -28.89
CA LEU A 387 13.08 -14.45 -27.60
C LEU A 387 14.49 -14.35 -27.00
N LEU A 388 15.52 -14.57 -27.81
CA LEU A 388 16.91 -14.43 -27.40
C LEU A 388 17.18 -12.99 -26.96
N SER A 389 16.68 -11.99 -27.69
CA SER A 389 16.79 -10.58 -27.31
C SER A 389 16.12 -10.31 -25.95
N PHE A 390 14.93 -10.85 -25.73
CA PHE A 390 14.19 -10.69 -24.47
C PHE A 390 14.90 -11.35 -23.29
N VAL A 391 15.30 -12.62 -23.43
CA VAL A 391 15.99 -13.38 -22.37
C VAL A 391 17.36 -12.78 -22.07
N THR A 392 18.13 -12.40 -23.09
CA THR A 392 19.44 -11.75 -22.87
C THR A 392 19.30 -10.35 -22.28
N ALA A 393 18.26 -9.59 -22.66
CA ALA A 393 17.96 -8.31 -22.04
C ALA A 393 17.61 -8.48 -20.55
N ILE A 394 16.78 -9.47 -20.20
CA ILE A 394 16.50 -9.80 -18.78
C ILE A 394 17.79 -10.18 -18.06
N ALA A 395 18.59 -11.10 -18.61
CA ALA A 395 19.82 -11.55 -17.97
C ALA A 395 20.82 -10.40 -17.75
N THR A 396 20.98 -9.52 -18.73
CA THR A 396 21.84 -8.33 -18.62
C THR A 396 21.26 -7.30 -17.64
N SER A 397 19.96 -7.06 -17.65
CA SER A 397 19.27 -6.20 -16.67
C SER A 397 19.44 -6.71 -15.24
N VAL A 398 19.26 -8.02 -15.01
CA VAL A 398 19.47 -8.65 -13.70
C VAL A 398 20.92 -8.54 -13.27
N GLY A 399 21.88 -8.75 -14.18
CA GLY A 399 23.30 -8.57 -13.91
C GLY A 399 23.64 -7.13 -13.49
N PHE A 400 23.12 -6.14 -14.21
CA PHE A 400 23.31 -4.73 -13.86
C PHE A 400 22.59 -4.35 -12.56
N ALA A 401 21.37 -4.84 -12.33
CA ALA A 401 20.65 -4.63 -11.08
C ALA A 401 21.42 -5.21 -9.88
N ALA A 402 22.01 -6.40 -10.02
CA ALA A 402 22.85 -7.00 -8.99
C ALA A 402 24.15 -6.21 -8.74
N ALA A 403 24.76 -5.65 -9.80
CA ALA A 403 25.93 -4.79 -9.68
C ALA A 403 25.58 -3.46 -8.99
N LEU A 404 24.52 -2.79 -9.43
CA LEU A 404 24.03 -1.55 -8.84
C LEU A 404 23.57 -1.75 -7.40
N ASN A 405 23.01 -2.91 -7.05
CA ASN A 405 22.66 -3.25 -5.66
C ASN A 405 23.88 -3.24 -4.72
N LYS A 406 25.07 -3.54 -5.24
CA LYS A 406 26.32 -3.50 -4.45
C LYS A 406 26.96 -2.11 -4.41
N ILE A 407 26.80 -1.33 -5.48
CA ILE A 407 27.46 -0.02 -5.64
C ILE A 407 26.60 1.12 -5.08
N ASN A 408 25.32 1.18 -5.49
CA ASN A 408 24.37 2.21 -5.11
C ASN A 408 22.97 1.57 -4.90
N PRO A 409 22.75 0.84 -3.79
CA PRO A 409 21.48 0.17 -3.51
C PRO A 409 20.30 1.15 -3.43
N MET A 410 20.56 2.42 -3.10
CA MET A 410 19.53 3.45 -2.93
C MET A 410 19.25 4.24 -4.22
N LEU A 411 19.84 3.88 -5.36
CA LEU A 411 19.66 4.57 -6.63
C LEU A 411 18.18 4.87 -6.95
N VAL A 412 17.32 3.86 -6.82
CA VAL A 412 15.89 3.97 -7.16
C VAL A 412 15.06 4.68 -6.09
N TYR A 413 15.66 5.05 -4.95
CA TYR A 413 15.00 5.76 -3.86
C TYR A 413 14.71 7.22 -4.23
N GLY A 414 15.76 7.99 -4.56
CA GLY A 414 15.63 9.37 -5.03
C GLY A 414 15.67 9.51 -6.54
N GLU A 415 16.43 8.66 -7.24
CA GLU A 415 16.76 8.82 -8.66
C GLU A 415 16.10 7.72 -9.52
N HIS A 416 14.84 7.41 -9.25
CA HIS A 416 14.08 6.36 -9.94
C HIS A 416 14.04 6.57 -11.47
N TRP A 417 13.97 7.81 -11.96
CA TRP A 417 14.03 8.12 -13.38
C TRP A 417 15.37 7.76 -14.02
N LEU A 418 16.48 8.05 -13.33
CA LEU A 418 17.82 7.69 -13.80
C LEU A 418 17.94 6.17 -13.94
N GLY A 419 17.51 5.43 -12.92
CA GLY A 419 17.48 3.96 -12.95
C GLY A 419 16.61 3.42 -14.09
N PHE A 420 15.40 3.95 -14.28
CA PHE A 420 14.50 3.52 -15.35
C PHE A 420 15.10 3.78 -16.75
N TRP A 421 15.59 4.99 -17.01
CA TRP A 421 16.19 5.33 -18.31
C TRP A 421 17.46 4.52 -18.59
N PHE A 422 18.27 4.24 -17.56
CA PHE A 422 19.40 3.33 -17.69
C PHE A 422 18.96 1.97 -18.23
N PHE A 423 17.94 1.34 -17.63
CA PHE A 423 17.43 0.05 -18.09
C PHE A 423 16.76 0.12 -19.47
N VAL A 424 16.11 1.23 -19.83
CA VAL A 424 15.57 1.45 -21.20
C VAL A 424 16.70 1.41 -22.23
N PHE A 425 17.76 2.20 -22.03
CA PHE A 425 18.86 2.26 -23.01
C PHE A 425 19.71 1.00 -23.01
N GLN A 426 19.92 0.37 -21.84
CA GLN A 426 20.60 -0.92 -21.74
C GLN A 426 19.80 -2.00 -22.50
N SER A 427 18.48 -2.06 -22.33
CA SER A 427 17.62 -2.98 -23.09
C SER A 427 17.69 -2.69 -24.60
N CYS A 428 17.69 -1.41 -25.00
CA CYS A 428 17.89 -1.03 -26.40
C CYS A 428 19.22 -1.56 -26.95
N THR A 429 20.31 -1.39 -26.19
CA THR A 429 21.64 -1.86 -26.59
C THR A 429 21.66 -3.36 -26.79
N THR A 430 21.17 -4.14 -25.81
CA THR A 430 21.12 -5.60 -25.93
C THR A 430 20.29 -6.05 -27.12
N ILE A 431 19.09 -5.48 -27.30
CA ILE A 431 18.20 -5.82 -28.40
C ILE A 431 18.84 -5.46 -29.75
N ILE A 432 19.43 -4.28 -29.91
CA ILE A 432 20.06 -3.86 -31.16
C ILE A 432 21.21 -4.80 -31.53
N LEU A 433 22.05 -5.22 -30.57
CA LEU A 433 23.18 -6.13 -30.81
C LEU A 433 22.72 -7.51 -31.27
N ILE A 434 21.72 -8.10 -30.60
CA ILE A 434 21.17 -9.42 -30.98
C ILE A 434 20.48 -9.34 -32.34
N GLN A 435 19.68 -8.30 -32.59
CA GLN A 435 18.99 -8.12 -33.88
C GLN A 435 19.98 -7.84 -35.02
N TRP A 436 21.07 -7.12 -34.75
CA TRP A 436 22.16 -6.93 -35.71
C TRP A 436 22.87 -8.25 -36.03
N GLY A 437 23.23 -9.04 -35.02
CA GLY A 437 23.82 -10.37 -35.20
C GLY A 437 22.91 -11.30 -36.01
N TRP A 438 21.61 -11.27 -35.71
CA TRP A 438 20.58 -12.00 -36.46
C TRP A 438 20.54 -11.62 -37.96
N VAL A 439 20.54 -10.33 -38.28
CA VAL A 439 20.56 -9.87 -39.69
C VAL A 439 21.81 -10.35 -40.41
N ASN A 440 22.99 -10.30 -39.76
CA ASN A 440 24.23 -10.81 -40.35
C ASN A 440 24.20 -12.33 -40.55
N PHE A 441 23.62 -13.08 -39.61
CA PHE A 441 23.44 -14.52 -39.74
C PHE A 441 22.54 -14.88 -40.93
N GLU A 442 21.44 -14.16 -41.14
CA GLU A 442 20.57 -14.36 -42.32
C GLU A 442 21.25 -13.99 -43.65
N LEU A 443 22.08 -12.94 -43.67
CA LEU A 443 22.89 -12.60 -44.85
C LEU A 443 23.89 -13.73 -45.17
N TRP A 444 24.55 -14.26 -44.16
CA TRP A 444 25.49 -15.37 -44.29
C TRP A 444 24.80 -16.64 -44.84
N LEU A 445 23.61 -17.00 -44.34
CA LEU A 445 22.83 -18.13 -44.86
C LEU A 445 22.42 -17.96 -46.33
N LYS A 446 22.23 -16.73 -46.79
CA LYS A 446 21.87 -16.41 -48.19
C LYS A 446 23.08 -16.33 -49.12
N GLY A 447 24.31 -16.40 -48.59
CA GLY A 447 25.53 -16.27 -49.38
C GLY A 447 25.73 -14.88 -50.02
N ASP A 448 25.07 -13.85 -49.50
CA ASP A 448 25.14 -12.49 -50.03
C ASP A 448 26.34 -11.74 -49.42
N PHE A 449 27.51 -11.89 -50.04
CA PHE A 449 28.77 -11.27 -49.63
C PHE A 449 29.04 -9.92 -50.32
N GLY A 450 28.02 -9.29 -50.92
CA GLY A 450 28.13 -7.96 -51.52
C GLY A 450 28.48 -6.87 -50.50
N PRO A 451 28.70 -5.61 -50.94
CA PRO A 451 28.94 -4.49 -50.02
C PRO A 451 27.83 -4.44 -48.97
N LEU A 452 28.22 -4.53 -47.69
CA LEU A 452 27.31 -4.70 -46.55
C LEU A 452 26.15 -3.69 -46.58
N GLU A 453 26.40 -2.46 -47.02
CA GLU A 453 25.39 -1.40 -47.13
C GLU A 453 24.28 -1.72 -48.15
N ILE A 454 24.63 -2.30 -49.30
CA ILE A 454 23.67 -2.64 -50.38
C ILE A 454 22.85 -3.88 -50.00
N ALA A 455 23.47 -4.87 -49.36
CA ALA A 455 22.80 -6.07 -48.87
C ALA A 455 21.82 -5.75 -47.72
N LEU A 456 22.24 -4.87 -46.79
CA LEU A 456 21.39 -4.37 -45.70
C LEU A 456 20.20 -3.56 -46.22
N GLU A 457 20.37 -2.76 -47.27
CA GLU A 457 19.30 -1.94 -47.83
C GLU A 457 18.23 -2.78 -48.56
N ARG A 458 18.61 -3.88 -49.21
CA ARG A 458 17.66 -4.86 -49.79
C ARG A 458 16.94 -5.66 -48.70
N MET A 459 17.65 -6.13 -47.68
CA MET A 459 17.07 -6.88 -46.54
C MET A 459 16.19 -6.01 -45.63
N ARG A 460 16.26 -4.69 -45.70
CA ARG A 460 15.53 -3.76 -44.81
C ARG A 460 14.00 -3.88 -44.86
N VAL A 461 13.43 -3.96 -46.06
CA VAL A 461 11.97 -4.03 -46.24
C VAL A 461 11.46 -5.43 -45.86
N ASP A 462 12.22 -6.46 -46.23
CA ASP A 462 11.88 -7.85 -45.93
C ASP A 462 12.04 -8.18 -44.43
N SER A 463 13.09 -7.67 -43.78
CA SER A 463 13.34 -7.85 -42.33
C SER A 463 12.32 -7.11 -41.47
N GLU A 464 11.85 -5.92 -41.86
CA GLU A 464 10.75 -5.23 -41.19
C GLU A 464 9.48 -6.08 -41.24
N GLN A 465 9.11 -6.62 -42.41
CA GLN A 465 7.92 -7.45 -42.56
C GLN A 465 7.99 -8.71 -41.68
N VAL A 466 9.11 -9.43 -41.74
CA VAL A 466 9.37 -10.62 -40.91
C VAL A 466 9.30 -10.27 -39.43
N ALA A 467 9.93 -9.18 -39.01
CA ALA A 467 9.93 -8.75 -37.61
C ALA A 467 8.52 -8.40 -37.11
N ASN A 468 7.64 -7.83 -37.95
CA ASN A 468 6.26 -7.56 -37.55
C ASN A 468 5.46 -8.86 -37.31
N VAL A 469 5.60 -9.86 -38.18
CA VAL A 469 4.91 -11.15 -38.01
C VAL A 469 5.49 -11.92 -36.81
N ALA A 470 6.82 -11.89 -36.62
CA ALA A 470 7.48 -12.47 -35.46
C ALA A 470 7.07 -11.78 -34.15
N MET A 471 6.79 -10.47 -34.17
CA MET A 471 6.30 -9.72 -33.01
C MET A 471 4.91 -10.18 -32.56
N VAL A 472 4.03 -10.52 -33.51
CA VAL A 472 2.72 -11.13 -33.19
C VAL A 472 2.92 -12.44 -32.44
N LEU A 473 3.83 -13.29 -32.93
CA LEU A 473 4.14 -14.57 -32.28
C LEU A 473 4.77 -14.38 -30.90
N PHE A 474 5.64 -13.38 -30.73
CA PHE A 474 6.25 -13.02 -29.44
C PHE A 474 5.19 -12.65 -28.39
N TRP A 475 4.30 -11.70 -28.72
CA TRP A 475 3.25 -11.30 -27.78
C TRP A 475 2.21 -12.40 -27.58
N TRP A 476 1.98 -13.26 -28.56
CA TRP A 476 1.13 -14.44 -28.42
C TRP A 476 1.69 -15.45 -27.41
N THR A 477 3.01 -15.68 -27.38
CA THR A 477 3.64 -16.51 -26.35
C THR A 477 3.46 -15.91 -24.94
N LEU A 478 3.61 -14.59 -24.80
CA LEU A 478 3.34 -13.91 -23.53
C LEU A 478 1.85 -13.92 -23.17
N LEU A 479 0.95 -13.86 -24.15
CA LEU A 479 -0.49 -13.95 -23.97
C LEU A 479 -0.88 -15.31 -23.39
N ILE A 480 -0.24 -16.40 -23.83
CA ILE A 480 -0.45 -17.74 -23.24
C ILE A 480 -0.07 -17.71 -21.76
N GLY A 481 1.09 -17.17 -21.41
CA GLY A 481 1.51 -17.03 -20.00
C GLY A 481 0.55 -16.16 -19.17
N ALA A 482 0.14 -15.02 -19.71
CA ALA A 482 -0.84 -14.13 -19.10
C ALA A 482 -2.21 -14.81 -18.88
N THR A 483 -2.62 -15.68 -19.81
CA THR A 483 -3.86 -16.45 -19.73
C THR A 483 -3.77 -17.58 -18.71
N VAL A 484 -2.63 -18.26 -18.62
CA VAL A 484 -2.38 -19.28 -17.59
C VAL A 484 -2.40 -18.66 -16.20
N LEU A 485 -1.71 -17.54 -16.00
CA LEU A 485 -1.75 -16.80 -14.74
C LEU A 485 -3.16 -16.28 -14.43
N GLY A 486 -3.87 -15.78 -15.44
CA GLY A 486 -5.24 -15.34 -15.27
C GLY A 486 -6.19 -16.47 -14.86
N HIS A 487 -6.11 -17.62 -15.53
CA HIS A 487 -6.98 -18.76 -15.23
C HIS A 487 -6.66 -19.42 -13.89
N SER A 488 -5.37 -19.53 -13.53
CA SER A 488 -4.94 -20.23 -12.30
C SER A 488 -4.96 -19.37 -11.04
N LYS A 489 -4.76 -18.06 -11.15
CA LYS A 489 -4.59 -17.14 -10.01
C LYS A 489 -5.47 -15.90 -10.06
N GLU A 490 -6.35 -15.78 -11.06
CA GLU A 490 -7.16 -14.57 -11.31
C GLU A 490 -6.34 -13.27 -11.42
N ILE A 491 -5.15 -13.36 -12.03
CA ILE A 491 -4.26 -12.21 -12.24
C ILE A 491 -4.53 -11.56 -13.61
N GLY A 492 -4.88 -10.29 -13.57
CA GLY A 492 -5.24 -9.42 -14.69
C GLY A 492 -4.17 -8.41 -15.11
N LEU A 493 -3.09 -8.28 -14.34
CA LEU A 493 -2.00 -7.31 -14.51
C LEU A 493 -1.44 -7.23 -15.94
N PHE A 494 -1.45 -8.36 -16.66
CA PHE A 494 -0.89 -8.46 -18.01
C PHE A 494 -1.89 -8.08 -19.11
N TYR A 495 -2.96 -7.34 -18.81
CA TYR A 495 -3.96 -6.90 -19.80
C TYR A 495 -3.36 -6.15 -21.00
N PHE A 496 -2.23 -5.46 -20.81
CA PHE A 496 -1.52 -4.75 -21.89
C PHE A 496 -0.98 -5.71 -22.97
N VAL A 497 -0.73 -6.98 -22.64
CA VAL A 497 -0.28 -8.01 -23.59
C VAL A 497 -1.36 -8.30 -24.62
N THR A 498 -2.62 -8.38 -24.19
CA THR A 498 -3.79 -8.53 -25.08
C THR A 498 -3.81 -7.43 -26.13
N TRP A 499 -3.59 -6.17 -25.71
CA TRP A 499 -3.51 -5.03 -26.62
C TRP A 499 -2.29 -5.08 -27.53
N PHE A 500 -1.12 -5.48 -27.04
CA PHE A 500 0.07 -5.64 -27.90
C PHE A 500 -0.12 -6.71 -28.98
N VAL A 501 -0.83 -7.81 -28.70
CA VAL A 501 -1.17 -8.80 -29.73
C VAL A 501 -2.03 -8.15 -30.82
N VAL A 502 -3.10 -7.45 -30.43
CA VAL A 502 -4.02 -6.78 -31.37
C VAL A 502 -3.27 -5.74 -32.21
N THR A 503 -2.50 -4.84 -31.59
CA THR A 503 -1.78 -3.79 -32.32
C THR A 503 -0.66 -4.36 -33.18
N SER A 504 0.00 -5.45 -32.76
CA SER A 504 1.00 -6.15 -33.56
C SER A 504 0.37 -6.84 -34.76
N MET A 505 -0.83 -7.43 -34.63
CA MET A 505 -1.56 -8.00 -35.77
C MET A 505 -1.92 -6.93 -36.79
N ILE A 506 -2.40 -5.76 -36.34
CA ILE A 506 -2.68 -4.62 -37.23
C ILE A 506 -1.39 -4.17 -37.94
N SER A 507 -0.28 -4.01 -37.19
CA SER A 507 1.02 -3.65 -37.75
C SER A 507 1.50 -4.65 -38.81
N ALA A 508 1.36 -5.95 -38.54
CA ALA A 508 1.71 -7.03 -39.45
C ALA A 508 0.77 -7.10 -40.67
N TYR A 509 -0.52 -6.86 -40.50
CA TYR A 509 -1.48 -6.84 -41.61
C TYR A 509 -1.07 -5.81 -42.67
N PHE A 510 -0.72 -4.60 -42.24
CA PHE A 510 -0.28 -3.56 -43.16
C PHE A 510 1.13 -3.77 -43.71
N SER A 511 2.00 -4.52 -43.01
CA SER A 511 3.32 -4.90 -43.57
C SER A 511 3.22 -5.98 -44.66
N VAL A 512 2.13 -6.75 -44.70
CA VAL A 512 1.84 -7.76 -45.74
C VAL A 512 1.51 -7.14 -47.10
N TYR A 513 0.90 -5.95 -47.13
CA TYR A 513 0.52 -5.27 -48.38
C TYR A 513 1.51 -4.15 -48.74
N PRO A 514 2.44 -4.36 -49.67
CA PRO A 514 3.41 -3.34 -50.04
C PRO A 514 2.71 -2.14 -50.70
N ARG A 515 2.81 -0.95 -50.09
CA ARG A 515 2.43 0.33 -50.70
C ARG A 515 3.66 1.13 -51.11
N ARG A 516 3.51 2.01 -52.10
CA ARG A 516 4.57 2.82 -52.73
C ARG A 516 5.52 3.46 -51.72
N ARG A 517 6.82 3.48 -52.07
CA ARG A 517 7.91 4.22 -51.39
C ARG A 517 7.44 5.65 -51.02
N GLY A 518 7.67 6.06 -49.77
CA GLY A 518 7.38 7.41 -49.27
C GLY A 518 6.14 7.57 -48.37
N THR A 519 5.39 6.50 -48.08
CA THR A 519 4.20 6.57 -47.20
C THR A 519 4.58 6.79 -45.72
N PRO A 520 3.82 7.61 -44.94
CA PRO A 520 4.05 7.92 -43.52
C PRO A 520 3.81 6.73 -42.57
N TRP A 521 3.95 5.49 -43.05
CA TRP A 521 3.57 4.27 -42.36
C TRP A 521 4.41 3.99 -41.10
N THR A 522 5.67 4.44 -41.06
CA THR A 522 6.49 4.34 -39.84
C THR A 522 5.91 5.16 -38.69
N LEU A 523 5.35 6.33 -38.99
CA LEU A 523 4.70 7.18 -38.00
C LEU A 523 3.39 6.54 -37.57
N ALA A 524 2.56 6.10 -38.53
CA ALA A 524 1.32 5.39 -38.24
C ALA A 524 1.53 4.09 -37.42
N ARG A 525 2.65 3.39 -37.58
CA ARG A 525 3.04 2.22 -36.77
C ARG A 525 3.34 2.57 -35.31
N LEU A 526 4.04 3.67 -35.08
CA LEU A 526 4.27 4.18 -33.72
C LEU A 526 2.95 4.58 -33.07
N TRP A 527 2.01 5.10 -33.86
CA TRP A 527 0.65 5.39 -33.41
C TRP A 527 -0.19 4.13 -33.13
N ILE A 528 0.00 3.04 -33.89
CA ILE A 528 -0.73 1.78 -33.64
C ILE A 528 -0.33 1.14 -32.31
N ASN A 529 0.96 1.17 -31.96
CA ASN A 529 1.45 0.65 -30.69
C ASN A 529 1.39 1.68 -29.55
N PHE A 530 0.83 2.87 -29.81
CA PHE A 530 0.74 3.95 -28.83
C PHE A 530 -0.06 3.54 -27.60
N LEU A 531 -1.24 2.95 -27.80
CA LEU A 531 -2.14 2.59 -26.72
C LEU A 531 -1.53 1.58 -25.72
N PRO A 532 -1.04 0.40 -26.13
CA PRO A 532 -0.44 -0.55 -25.18
C PRO A 532 0.88 -0.04 -24.58
N LEU A 533 1.66 0.76 -25.33
CA LEU A 533 2.85 1.42 -24.78
C LEU A 533 2.46 2.40 -23.66
N MET A 534 1.38 3.16 -23.84
CA MET A 534 0.88 4.08 -22.83
C MET A 534 0.48 3.35 -21.54
N MET A 535 -0.14 2.17 -21.66
CA MET A 535 -0.51 1.32 -20.51
C MET A 535 0.73 0.81 -19.76
N VAL A 536 1.75 0.32 -20.48
CA VAL A 536 3.01 -0.12 -19.85
C VAL A 536 3.73 1.04 -19.20
N LEU A 537 3.75 2.22 -19.82
CA LEU A 537 4.34 3.41 -19.24
C LEU A 537 3.59 3.85 -17.98
N ASP A 538 2.25 3.81 -17.97
CA ASP A 538 1.50 4.11 -16.75
C ASP A 538 1.82 3.12 -15.62
N ILE A 539 1.87 1.81 -15.91
CA ILE A 539 2.30 0.80 -14.93
C ILE A 539 3.73 1.09 -14.45
N ALA A 540 4.64 1.43 -15.37
CA ALA A 540 6.03 1.74 -15.05
C ALA A 540 6.13 2.95 -14.10
N ILE A 541 5.43 4.04 -14.40
CA ILE A 541 5.44 5.26 -13.56
C ILE A 541 4.73 5.00 -12.23
N THR A 542 3.61 4.25 -12.22
CA THR A 542 2.94 3.81 -10.99
C THR A 542 3.91 3.09 -10.08
N ASN A 543 4.57 2.08 -10.63
CA ASN A 543 5.52 1.26 -9.93
C ASN A 543 6.75 2.07 -9.46
N MET A 544 7.27 2.96 -10.29
CA MET A 544 8.41 3.81 -9.93
C MET A 544 8.12 4.70 -8.72
N ILE A 545 6.95 5.33 -8.73
CA ILE A 545 6.53 6.23 -7.67
C ILE A 545 6.12 5.46 -6.40
N ALA A 546 5.41 4.34 -6.55
CA ALA A 546 4.89 3.57 -5.41
C ALA A 546 5.98 2.73 -4.72
N MET A 547 6.86 2.09 -5.49
CA MET A 547 7.84 1.13 -4.96
C MET A 547 9.20 1.76 -4.66
N GLY A 548 9.54 2.89 -5.29
CA GLY A 548 10.85 3.53 -5.16
C GLY A 548 11.24 3.81 -3.71
N GLN A 549 10.30 4.12 -2.82
CA GLN A 549 10.59 4.41 -1.41
C GLN A 549 10.21 3.28 -0.44
N THR A 550 9.86 2.08 -0.91
CA THR A 550 9.56 0.94 -0.01
C THR A 550 10.84 0.23 0.49
N LEU A 551 12.02 0.67 0.05
CA LEU A 551 13.32 0.14 0.49
C LEU A 551 13.49 0.27 2.01
N VAL A 552 13.18 1.45 2.53
CA VAL A 552 13.26 1.77 3.97
C VAL A 552 12.23 1.00 4.80
N ASP A 553 11.18 0.47 4.17
CA ASP A 553 10.18 -0.40 4.80
C ASP A 553 10.57 -1.88 4.73
N GLY A 554 11.77 -2.19 4.21
CA GLY A 554 12.34 -3.54 4.13
C GLY A 554 12.22 -4.23 2.77
N THR A 555 11.80 -3.53 1.71
CA THR A 555 11.79 -4.12 0.36
C THR A 555 13.22 -4.20 -0.19
N PRO A 556 13.68 -5.37 -0.67
CA PRO A 556 15.04 -5.48 -1.21
C PRO A 556 15.25 -4.58 -2.45
N PRO A 557 16.34 -3.77 -2.50
CA PRO A 557 16.60 -2.86 -3.63
C PRO A 557 16.68 -3.58 -4.98
N PHE A 558 17.29 -4.77 -5.00
CA PHE A 558 17.34 -5.63 -6.19
C PHE A 558 15.96 -5.93 -6.77
N ALA A 559 14.95 -6.20 -5.94
CA ALA A 559 13.61 -6.54 -6.40
C ALA A 559 12.95 -5.37 -7.14
N ILE A 560 13.13 -4.15 -6.62
CA ILE A 560 12.59 -2.92 -7.22
C ILE A 560 13.30 -2.62 -8.55
N MET A 561 14.64 -2.70 -8.58
CA MET A 561 15.41 -2.53 -9.82
C MET A 561 15.04 -3.57 -10.88
N ALA A 562 14.86 -4.83 -10.49
CA ALA A 562 14.43 -5.89 -11.41
C ALA A 562 13.04 -5.57 -12.01
N LEU A 563 12.11 -5.10 -11.19
CA LEU A 563 10.77 -4.72 -11.65
C LEU A 563 10.80 -3.52 -12.59
N PHE A 564 11.60 -2.48 -12.29
CA PHE A 564 11.80 -1.33 -13.19
C PHE A 564 12.40 -1.77 -14.52
N SER A 565 13.38 -2.68 -14.49
CA SER A 565 14.02 -3.20 -15.69
C SER A 565 13.05 -4.00 -16.57
N LEU A 566 12.12 -4.74 -15.96
CA LEU A 566 11.08 -5.47 -16.69
C LEU A 566 10.09 -4.52 -17.38
N CYS A 567 9.66 -3.46 -16.69
CA CYS A 567 8.83 -2.41 -17.30
C CYS A 567 9.56 -1.70 -18.44
N ALA A 568 10.82 -1.34 -18.25
CA ALA A 568 11.67 -0.71 -19.25
C ALA A 568 11.82 -1.61 -20.50
N LEU A 569 12.08 -2.89 -20.32
CA LEU A 569 12.21 -3.86 -21.42
C LEU A 569 10.92 -3.96 -22.24
N ASN A 570 9.75 -4.03 -21.58
CA ASN A 570 8.46 -4.08 -22.27
C ASN A 570 8.14 -2.80 -23.06
N CYS A 571 8.69 -1.64 -22.65
CA CYS A 571 8.62 -0.41 -23.45
C CYS A 571 9.49 -0.49 -24.73
N VAL A 572 10.59 -1.24 -24.71
CA VAL A 572 11.55 -1.30 -25.83
C VAL A 572 11.18 -2.37 -26.86
N MET A 573 10.62 -3.52 -26.44
CA MET A 573 10.30 -4.64 -27.34
C MET A 573 9.51 -4.24 -28.60
N PRO A 574 8.42 -3.45 -28.53
CA PRO A 574 7.65 -3.03 -29.71
C PRO A 574 8.45 -2.25 -30.77
N LEU A 575 9.65 -1.77 -30.43
CA LEU A 575 10.52 -1.00 -31.32
C LEU A 575 11.27 -1.88 -32.33
N ILE A 576 11.39 -3.19 -32.12
CA ILE A 576 12.22 -4.08 -32.95
C ILE A 576 11.94 -3.92 -34.47
N PRO A 577 10.69 -3.92 -34.97
CA PRO A 577 10.48 -3.77 -36.41
C PRO A 577 10.88 -2.37 -36.94
N THR A 578 10.83 -1.32 -36.11
CA THR A 578 11.38 0.01 -36.47
C THR A 578 12.91 -0.01 -36.51
N ILE A 579 13.57 -0.79 -35.64
CA ILE A 579 15.03 -0.97 -35.68
C ILE A 579 15.43 -1.59 -37.02
N HIS A 580 14.76 -2.67 -37.45
CA HIS A 580 14.98 -3.30 -38.76
C HIS A 580 14.73 -2.34 -39.92
N ARG A 581 13.70 -1.49 -39.82
CA ARG A 581 13.45 -0.43 -40.79
C ARG A 581 14.52 0.66 -40.79
N SER A 582 15.36 0.86 -39.78
CA SER A 582 16.35 1.94 -39.83
C SER A 582 17.52 1.64 -40.79
N ALA A 583 17.85 0.36 -40.96
CA ALA A 583 19.05 -0.18 -41.61
C ALA A 583 20.41 0.37 -41.13
N ASN A 584 20.46 1.16 -40.04
CA ASN A 584 21.71 1.70 -39.49
C ASN A 584 21.94 1.23 -38.05
N PHE A 585 22.04 -0.10 -37.90
CA PHE A 585 22.30 -0.76 -36.62
C PHE A 585 23.56 -0.23 -35.93
N ARG A 586 24.60 0.13 -36.70
CA ARG A 586 25.86 0.67 -36.17
C ARG A 586 25.64 2.00 -35.44
N LYS A 587 25.04 3.00 -36.09
CA LYS A 587 24.80 4.31 -35.44
C LYS A 587 23.84 4.18 -34.26
N MET A 588 22.78 3.38 -34.41
CA MET A 588 21.83 3.14 -33.31
C MET A 588 22.49 2.48 -32.11
N GLY A 589 23.29 1.44 -32.34
CA GLY A 589 24.05 0.76 -31.28
C GLY A 589 25.08 1.67 -30.62
N GLN A 590 25.80 2.49 -31.38
CA GLN A 590 26.74 3.47 -30.82
C GLN A 590 26.04 4.47 -29.89
N VAL A 591 24.89 5.02 -30.31
CA VAL A 591 24.12 5.96 -29.49
C VAL A 591 23.55 5.26 -28.26
N SER A 592 22.99 4.06 -28.39
CA SER A 592 22.42 3.34 -27.24
C SER A 592 23.50 2.95 -26.24
N VAL A 593 24.66 2.45 -26.69
CA VAL A 593 25.80 2.13 -25.82
C VAL A 593 26.31 3.37 -25.11
N PHE A 594 26.47 4.49 -25.82
CA PHE A 594 26.91 5.74 -25.22
C PHE A 594 25.95 6.20 -24.12
N LEU A 595 24.64 6.22 -24.39
CA LEU A 595 23.64 6.60 -23.40
C LEU A 595 23.57 5.63 -22.22
N SER A 596 23.64 4.32 -22.47
CA SER A 596 23.72 3.30 -21.41
C SER A 596 24.93 3.50 -20.51
N LEU A 597 26.10 3.78 -21.08
CA LEU A 597 27.33 4.00 -20.31
C LEU A 597 27.27 5.29 -19.49
N VAL A 598 26.81 6.39 -20.07
CA VAL A 598 26.64 7.67 -19.36
C VAL A 598 25.67 7.48 -18.19
N LEU A 599 24.51 6.86 -18.42
CA LEU A 599 23.52 6.64 -17.37
C LEU A 599 24.01 5.65 -16.31
N LEU A 600 24.78 4.61 -16.68
CA LEU A 600 25.39 3.68 -15.73
C LEU A 600 26.40 4.39 -14.82
N VAL A 601 27.31 5.17 -15.41
CA VAL A 601 28.31 5.93 -14.64
C VAL A 601 27.60 6.89 -13.69
N SER A 602 26.61 7.64 -14.18
CA SER A 602 25.78 8.51 -13.34
C SER A 602 25.09 7.72 -12.21
N ALA A 603 24.48 6.58 -12.51
CA ALA A 603 23.80 5.74 -11.52
C ALA A 603 24.75 5.22 -10.44
N CYS A 604 26.01 4.95 -10.77
CA CYS A 604 27.02 4.50 -9.82
C CYS A 604 27.50 5.61 -8.87
N VAL A 605 27.48 6.88 -9.29
CA VAL A 605 28.09 7.99 -8.53
C VAL A 605 27.09 8.98 -7.93
N VAL A 606 25.84 8.99 -8.41
CA VAL A 606 24.83 9.93 -7.95
C VAL A 606 24.51 9.70 -6.47
N PHE A 607 24.44 10.79 -5.72
CA PHE A 607 23.96 10.73 -4.35
C PHE A 607 22.45 10.41 -4.37
N PRO A 608 22.00 9.32 -3.71
CA PRO A 608 20.65 8.77 -3.94
C PRO A 608 19.53 9.50 -3.20
N TYR A 609 19.84 10.55 -2.43
CA TYR A 609 18.86 11.27 -1.60
C TYR A 609 18.73 12.72 -2.01
N ASN A 610 17.51 13.23 -1.96
CA ASN A 610 17.16 14.60 -2.30
C ASN A 610 16.27 15.20 -1.20
N ALA A 611 16.73 16.27 -0.56
CA ALA A 611 16.00 16.97 0.52
C ALA A 611 14.56 17.35 0.15
N LYS A 612 14.27 17.62 -1.13
CA LYS A 612 12.97 18.12 -1.58
C LYS A 612 11.95 17.06 -1.95
N GLU A 613 12.38 15.86 -2.33
CA GLU A 613 11.45 14.83 -2.84
C GLU A 613 11.72 13.43 -2.31
N ALA A 614 12.95 13.13 -1.90
CA ALA A 614 13.36 11.81 -1.44
C ALA A 614 14.46 11.89 -0.36
N PRO A 615 14.20 12.55 0.78
CA PRO A 615 15.12 12.54 1.91
C PRO A 615 15.20 11.13 2.52
N ASN A 616 16.37 10.77 3.05
CA ASN A 616 16.60 9.48 3.70
C ASN A 616 15.76 9.34 4.96
N LYS A 617 14.76 8.46 4.93
CA LYS A 617 13.91 8.17 6.08
C LYS A 617 14.65 7.34 7.14
N LEU A 618 14.63 7.83 8.37
CA LEU A 618 15.20 7.19 9.56
C LEU A 618 14.07 6.75 10.49
N ILE A 619 14.06 5.48 10.88
CA ILE A 619 13.15 4.97 11.91
C ILE A 619 13.81 5.21 13.26
N TRP A 620 13.10 5.87 14.18
CA TRP A 620 13.61 6.20 15.51
C TRP A 620 12.74 5.60 16.60
N ARG A 621 13.37 5.10 17.69
CA ARG A 621 12.68 4.61 18.88
C ARG A 621 13.53 4.77 20.14
N GLN A 622 12.91 5.06 21.27
CA GLN A 622 13.57 5.10 22.58
C GLN A 622 12.93 4.12 23.57
N ILE A 623 13.77 3.50 24.40
CA ILE A 623 13.36 2.67 25.53
C ILE A 623 14.00 3.28 26.78
N TYR A 624 13.23 3.46 27.85
CA TYR A 624 13.71 3.88 29.16
C TYR A 624 13.41 2.79 30.18
N ASP A 625 14.47 2.23 30.76
CA ASP A 625 14.42 1.17 31.76
C ASP A 625 14.45 1.78 33.17
N LEU A 626 13.33 1.66 33.89
CA LEU A 626 13.16 2.21 35.24
C LEU A 626 13.97 1.48 36.31
N ASP A 627 14.34 0.21 36.08
CA ASP A 627 15.08 -0.56 37.07
C ASP A 627 16.57 -0.17 37.08
N ASN A 628 17.11 0.09 35.89
CA ASN A 628 18.51 0.46 35.68
C ASN A 628 18.73 1.96 35.56
N ASP A 629 17.67 2.77 35.46
CA ASP A 629 17.71 4.22 35.20
C ASP A 629 18.54 4.56 33.94
N THR A 630 18.31 3.80 32.87
CA THR A 630 19.06 3.94 31.61
C THR A 630 18.13 4.09 30.42
N SER A 631 18.50 4.95 29.47
CA SER A 631 17.75 5.14 28.24
C SER A 631 18.55 4.74 27.00
N PHE A 632 17.95 3.91 26.17
CA PHE A 632 18.52 3.43 24.92
C PHE A 632 17.71 3.97 23.75
N VAL A 633 18.41 4.58 22.79
CA VAL A 633 17.83 5.04 21.53
C VAL A 633 18.30 4.14 20.41
N THR A 634 17.36 3.71 19.59
CA THR A 634 17.58 2.91 18.40
C THR A 634 17.18 3.70 17.17
N VAL A 635 18.09 3.76 16.19
CA VAL A 635 17.85 4.40 14.89
C VAL A 635 18.11 3.38 13.80
N LYS A 636 17.24 3.31 12.79
CA LYS A 636 17.38 2.38 11.66
C LYS A 636 17.21 3.08 10.31
N THR A 637 18.02 2.71 9.34
CA THR A 637 17.83 3.04 7.91
C THR A 637 18.69 2.10 7.06
N MET A 638 18.54 2.14 5.74
CA MET A 638 19.18 1.17 4.87
C MET A 638 20.63 1.50 4.48
N ASN A 639 21.02 2.78 4.45
CA ASN A 639 22.39 3.18 4.11
C ASN A 639 22.78 4.51 4.79
N ASN A 640 24.08 4.78 4.87
CA ASN A 640 24.69 6.00 5.41
C ASN A 640 24.38 6.30 6.90
N LEU A 641 23.87 5.33 7.67
CA LEU A 641 23.47 5.56 9.06
C LEU A 641 24.64 5.99 9.93
N GLU A 642 25.78 5.30 9.88
CA GLU A 642 26.97 5.66 10.67
C GLU A 642 27.46 7.09 10.40
N ALA A 643 27.37 7.54 9.14
CA ALA A 643 27.75 8.90 8.77
C ALA A 643 26.79 9.93 9.38
N ILE A 644 25.50 9.63 9.43
CA ILE A 644 24.49 10.47 10.08
C ILE A 644 24.74 10.50 11.59
N MET A 645 24.95 9.35 12.23
CA MET A 645 25.17 9.26 13.69
C MET A 645 26.40 10.07 14.12
N LYS A 646 27.48 10.09 13.34
CA LYS A 646 28.68 10.90 13.64
C LYS A 646 28.44 12.43 13.58
N MET A 647 27.38 12.89 12.91
CA MET A 647 27.03 14.31 12.85
C MET A 647 26.23 14.78 14.07
N ILE A 648 25.70 13.84 14.86
CA ILE A 648 24.82 14.13 15.99
C ILE A 648 25.63 13.96 17.29
N PRO A 649 25.80 15.02 18.09
CA PRO A 649 26.66 14.97 19.27
C PRO A 649 26.27 13.88 20.29
N SER A 650 24.98 13.67 20.51
CA SER A 650 24.48 12.69 21.48
C SER A 650 24.72 11.23 21.08
N SER A 651 25.00 10.95 19.80
CA SER A 651 25.12 9.59 19.29
C SER A 651 26.53 9.24 18.79
N MET A 652 27.54 10.05 19.12
CA MET A 652 28.95 9.81 18.71
C MET A 652 29.48 8.42 19.09
N ASN A 653 29.03 7.85 20.21
CA ASN A 653 29.42 6.53 20.69
C ASN A 653 28.42 5.43 20.30
N SER A 654 27.63 5.61 19.24
CA SER A 654 26.64 4.62 18.82
C SER A 654 27.29 3.34 18.30
N GLU A 655 26.72 2.20 18.66
CA GLU A 655 27.09 0.90 18.10
C GLU A 655 26.15 0.54 16.96
N CYS A 656 26.70 0.30 15.77
CA CYS A 656 25.94 0.02 14.56
C CYS A 656 26.11 -1.43 14.10
N SER A 657 25.02 -2.09 13.76
CA SER A 657 24.98 -3.46 13.26
C SER A 657 23.84 -3.67 12.25
N LEU A 658 23.83 -4.81 11.57
CA LEU A 658 22.71 -5.18 10.70
C LEU A 658 21.49 -5.50 11.57
N ASP A 659 20.34 -4.93 11.23
CA ASP A 659 19.09 -5.18 11.96
C ASP A 659 18.71 -6.67 11.84
N PRO A 660 18.60 -7.39 12.97
CA PRO A 660 18.39 -8.84 12.95
C PRO A 660 16.99 -9.22 12.46
N VAL A 661 16.04 -8.28 12.43
CA VAL A 661 14.65 -8.53 12.02
C VAL A 661 14.47 -8.37 10.52
N SER A 662 14.88 -7.22 9.96
CA SER A 662 14.74 -6.97 8.52
C SER A 662 15.80 -7.72 7.70
N GLY A 663 17.00 -7.92 8.26
CA GLY A 663 18.15 -8.47 7.54
C GLY A 663 18.67 -7.57 6.40
N VAL A 664 18.12 -6.37 6.25
CA VAL A 664 18.44 -5.42 5.17
C VAL A 664 18.75 -4.02 5.70
N LEU A 665 18.13 -3.60 6.80
CA LEU A 665 18.40 -2.29 7.41
C LEU A 665 19.63 -2.32 8.31
N THR A 666 20.36 -1.21 8.40
CA THR A 666 21.36 -0.96 9.44
C THR A 666 20.67 -0.34 10.65
N GLN A 667 21.04 -0.80 11.85
CA GLN A 667 20.56 -0.29 13.13
C GLN A 667 21.74 0.26 13.93
N CYS A 668 21.59 1.45 14.52
CA CYS A 668 22.53 2.00 15.50
C CYS A 668 21.83 2.22 16.84
N VAL A 669 22.52 1.89 17.93
CA VAL A 669 22.03 2.03 19.31
C VAL A 669 22.98 2.93 20.10
N TYR A 670 22.44 3.85 20.90
CA TYR A 670 23.21 4.71 21.79
C TYR A 670 22.44 5.03 23.07
N VAL A 671 23.14 5.52 24.09
CA VAL A 671 22.52 5.97 25.35
C VAL A 671 21.95 7.37 25.14
N GLY A 672 20.63 7.49 25.25
CA GLY A 672 19.89 8.75 25.06
C GLY A 672 19.68 9.52 26.35
N ALA A 673 19.29 10.79 26.22
CA ALA A 673 18.84 11.61 27.35
C ALA A 673 17.56 11.04 27.98
N THR A 674 17.47 11.09 29.31
CA THR A 674 16.29 10.65 30.06
C THR A 674 15.04 11.46 29.67
N PRO A 675 13.89 10.81 29.46
CA PRO A 675 12.62 11.49 29.21
C PRO A 675 12.19 12.44 30.34
N LYS A 676 11.50 13.53 30.00
CA LYS A 676 10.93 14.50 30.95
C LYS A 676 9.42 14.31 31.05
N LEU A 677 9.01 13.23 31.70
CA LEU A 677 7.60 12.92 31.88
C LEU A 677 7.17 13.41 33.26
N VAL A 678 6.01 14.06 33.33
CA VAL A 678 5.46 14.84 34.46
C VAL A 678 5.98 16.30 34.51
N ALA A 679 5.04 17.25 34.44
CA ALA A 679 5.28 18.71 34.49
C ALA A 679 5.81 19.23 35.86
N ASP A 680 5.96 18.34 36.85
CA ASP A 680 6.33 18.69 38.21
C ASP A 680 7.59 17.90 38.63
N SER A 681 8.70 18.61 38.76
CA SER A 681 10.08 18.14 39.02
C SER A 681 10.32 17.31 40.29
N LYS A 682 9.25 16.86 40.98
CA LYS A 682 9.31 16.14 42.27
C LYS A 682 8.88 14.68 42.19
N VAL A 683 8.45 14.19 41.03
CA VAL A 683 7.99 12.81 40.86
C VAL A 683 9.16 11.94 40.39
N SER A 684 9.53 10.96 41.20
CA SER A 684 10.55 9.95 40.87
C SER A 684 10.09 9.13 39.66
N GLY A 685 10.99 8.70 38.77
CA GLY A 685 10.63 7.84 37.63
C GLY A 685 9.82 6.58 38.03
N LYS A 686 9.96 6.13 39.29
CA LYS A 686 9.20 5.01 39.86
C LYS A 686 7.70 5.28 40.06
N ASP A 687 7.28 6.55 40.08
CA ASP A 687 5.89 6.96 40.27
C ASP A 687 5.10 7.07 38.94
N ILE A 688 5.77 7.00 37.78
CA ILE A 688 5.15 7.09 36.44
C ILE A 688 4.28 5.86 36.14
N ILE A 689 4.76 4.67 36.54
CA ILE A 689 4.02 3.40 36.45
C ILE A 689 3.89 2.81 37.85
N LYS A 690 2.72 3.03 38.47
CA LYS A 690 2.38 2.43 39.76
C LYS A 690 1.75 1.07 39.51
N SER A 691 2.40 0.01 39.99
CA SER A 691 1.92 -1.37 39.83
C SER A 691 1.86 -2.10 41.16
N GLU A 692 0.81 -2.87 41.35
CA GLU A 692 0.63 -3.79 42.47
C GLU A 692 0.35 -5.19 41.92
N VAL A 693 0.99 -6.18 42.51
CA VAL A 693 0.80 -7.60 42.17
C VAL A 693 0.07 -8.25 43.34
N SER A 694 -1.07 -8.87 43.07
CA SER A 694 -1.82 -9.58 44.11
C SER A 694 -1.02 -10.77 44.66
N LYS A 695 -1.33 -11.21 45.87
CA LYS A 695 -0.81 -12.49 46.35
C LYS A 695 -1.29 -13.63 45.42
N PRO A 696 -0.44 -14.60 45.10
CA PRO A 696 -0.81 -15.68 44.20
C PRO A 696 -1.86 -16.60 44.83
N GLU A 697 -2.90 -16.93 44.06
CA GLU A 697 -3.92 -17.91 44.43
C GLU A 697 -3.69 -19.23 43.69
N HIS A 698 -3.83 -20.37 44.38
CA HIS A 698 -3.57 -21.70 43.83
C HIS A 698 -4.88 -22.42 43.47
N ARG A 699 -4.96 -22.97 42.25
CA ARG A 699 -6.10 -23.78 41.79
C ARG A 699 -5.59 -25.08 41.14
N ARG A 700 -6.25 -26.21 41.42
CA ARG A 700 -5.95 -27.50 40.78
C ARG A 700 -6.81 -27.66 39.51
N GLU A 701 -6.20 -28.16 38.44
CA GLU A 701 -6.88 -28.45 37.16
C GLU A 701 -7.84 -29.65 37.36
N LYS A 702 -9.16 -29.45 37.17
CA LYS A 702 -10.14 -30.54 36.99
C LYS A 702 -10.55 -30.57 35.51
N ASP A 703 -10.71 -31.77 34.96
CA ASP A 703 -10.81 -32.09 33.54
C ASP A 703 -11.44 -31.02 32.61
N GLY A 704 -10.61 -30.49 31.70
CA GLY A 704 -10.94 -30.36 30.28
C GLY A 704 -11.90 -29.29 29.78
N ASN A 705 -12.62 -28.54 30.62
CA ASN A 705 -13.50 -27.47 30.14
C ASN A 705 -13.32 -26.17 30.95
N TYR A 706 -12.72 -25.15 30.32
CA TYR A 706 -12.70 -23.78 30.82
C TYR A 706 -14.01 -23.08 30.44
N ALA A 707 -15.12 -23.50 31.05
CA ALA A 707 -16.37 -22.75 31.08
C ALA A 707 -17.19 -23.17 32.31
N GLU A 708 -17.69 -22.16 33.01
CA GLU A 708 -18.68 -22.20 34.07
C GLU A 708 -18.26 -22.62 35.50
N GLU A 709 -18.94 -21.93 36.40
CA GLU A 709 -18.78 -21.82 37.84
C GLU A 709 -19.36 -23.06 38.56
N ILE A 710 -19.03 -23.20 39.85
CA ILE A 710 -19.76 -23.92 40.92
C ILE A 710 -19.03 -25.11 41.59
N SER A 711 -18.92 -24.95 42.92
CA SER A 711 -18.74 -25.88 44.04
C SER A 711 -17.73 -27.04 43.93
N VAL A 712 -16.84 -27.14 44.92
CA VAL A 712 -16.10 -28.37 45.19
C VAL A 712 -16.36 -28.80 46.63
N GLU A 713 -17.21 -29.83 46.78
CA GLU A 713 -17.02 -30.84 47.82
C GLU A 713 -15.69 -31.56 47.58
N GLU A 714 -14.94 -31.73 48.66
CA GLU A 714 -13.63 -32.36 48.68
C GLU A 714 -13.69 -33.84 48.28
N ASN A 715 -12.81 -34.23 47.36
CA ASN A 715 -12.18 -35.53 47.49
C ASN A 715 -10.78 -35.52 46.87
N THR A 716 -9.84 -35.98 47.69
CA THR A 716 -8.40 -36.10 47.45
C THR A 716 -8.08 -37.33 46.60
N SER A 717 -7.35 -37.13 45.50
CA SER A 717 -6.42 -38.14 44.99
C SER A 717 -5.17 -37.48 44.41
N GLU A 718 -4.01 -38.00 44.80
CA GLU A 718 -2.70 -37.70 44.26
C GLU A 718 -2.59 -38.22 42.83
N ASP A 719 -2.57 -37.32 41.85
CA ASP A 719 -1.89 -37.53 40.58
C ASP A 719 -1.47 -36.15 40.04
N SER A 720 -0.17 -35.90 39.98
CA SER A 720 0.42 -34.59 39.69
C SER A 720 0.27 -34.23 38.22
N LYS A 721 -0.81 -33.52 37.86
CA LYS A 721 -0.95 -32.82 36.58
C LYS A 721 -1.32 -31.34 36.80
N ASN A 722 -0.36 -30.48 36.46
CA ASN A 722 -0.36 -29.02 36.37
C ASN A 722 -1.04 -28.23 37.51
N LEU A 723 -0.24 -27.75 38.47
CA LEU A 723 -0.70 -26.72 39.40
C LEU A 723 -0.81 -25.38 38.64
N LEU A 724 -1.95 -24.69 38.75
CA LEU A 724 -2.15 -23.36 38.16
C LEU A 724 -2.02 -22.28 39.24
N ARG A 725 -1.28 -21.22 38.93
CA ARG A 725 -1.16 -20.02 39.75
C ARG A 725 -1.87 -18.88 39.04
N THR A 726 -2.73 -18.18 39.77
CA THR A 726 -3.46 -17.00 39.27
C THR A 726 -2.97 -15.76 39.99
N VAL A 727 -2.69 -14.71 39.23
CA VAL A 727 -2.16 -13.44 39.74
C VAL A 727 -2.87 -12.29 39.04
N HIS A 728 -3.22 -11.26 39.81
CA HIS A 728 -3.74 -10.00 39.28
C HIS A 728 -2.63 -8.95 39.27
N LEU A 729 -2.34 -8.44 38.08
CA LEU A 729 -1.44 -7.32 37.86
C LEU A 729 -2.28 -6.07 37.71
N LYS A 730 -2.23 -5.20 38.71
CA LYS A 730 -2.88 -3.90 38.67
C LYS A 730 -1.85 -2.82 38.41
N TRP A 731 -2.10 -1.95 37.45
CA TRP A 731 -1.26 -0.76 37.29
C TRP A 731 -2.03 0.45 36.80
N THR A 732 -1.44 1.62 37.02
CA THR A 732 -1.85 2.88 36.41
C THR A 732 -0.62 3.47 35.72
N ALA A 733 -0.86 4.09 34.57
CA ALA A 733 0.17 4.80 33.83
C ALA A 733 -0.27 6.24 33.68
N GLN A 734 0.54 7.16 34.20
CA GLN A 734 0.32 8.58 33.98
C GLN A 734 0.66 8.92 32.53
N ASP A 735 -0.16 9.76 31.90
CA ASP A 735 0.07 10.27 30.54
C ASP A 735 0.22 9.19 29.45
N SER A 736 -0.25 7.97 29.71
CA SER A 736 -0.27 6.89 28.72
C SER A 736 -1.61 6.14 28.73
N ARG A 737 -2.17 5.93 27.55
CA ARG A 737 -3.36 5.13 27.24
C ARG A 737 -3.03 3.79 26.62
N LEU A 738 -1.75 3.51 26.36
CA LEU A 738 -1.28 2.35 25.63
C LEU A 738 -0.16 1.66 26.42
N CYS A 739 -0.45 0.48 26.94
CA CYS A 739 0.49 -0.29 27.74
C CYS A 739 0.57 -1.74 27.26
N GLN A 740 1.72 -2.36 27.48
CA GLN A 740 2.02 -3.74 27.16
C GLN A 740 2.61 -4.48 28.35
N VAL A 741 2.33 -5.78 28.42
CA VAL A 741 2.99 -6.71 29.31
C VAL A 741 3.59 -7.79 28.45
N SER A 742 4.89 -8.01 28.54
CA SER A 742 5.61 -9.04 27.78
C SER A 742 6.22 -10.04 28.73
N PHE A 743 6.20 -11.31 28.35
CA PHE A 743 6.87 -12.38 29.08
C PHE A 743 7.96 -13.00 28.20
N PRO A 744 9.06 -13.51 28.78
CA PRO A 744 9.95 -14.41 28.07
C PRO A 744 9.12 -15.56 27.51
N ILE A 745 9.32 -15.93 26.24
CA ILE A 745 8.56 -17.00 25.60
C ILE A 745 8.74 -18.28 26.43
N ASN A 746 7.73 -18.63 27.20
CA ASN A 746 7.74 -19.77 28.11
C ASN A 746 6.38 -20.47 28.01
N ASP A 747 6.39 -21.80 27.94
CA ASP A 747 5.17 -22.62 27.77
C ASP A 747 4.27 -22.64 29.02
N SER A 748 4.67 -21.91 30.07
CA SER A 748 3.98 -21.85 31.35
C SER A 748 2.69 -21.03 31.30
N ILE A 749 2.58 -19.99 30.47
CA ILE A 749 1.38 -19.13 30.46
C ILE A 749 0.23 -19.86 29.76
N VAL A 750 -0.89 -19.97 30.45
CA VAL A 750 -2.10 -20.64 29.99
C VAL A 750 -3.13 -19.63 29.50
N PHE A 751 -3.28 -18.51 30.21
CA PHE A 751 -4.37 -17.58 29.96
C PHE A 751 -4.06 -16.17 30.47
N LEU A 752 -4.49 -15.16 29.71
CA LEU A 752 -4.48 -13.74 30.08
C LEU A 752 -5.87 -13.15 29.86
N LYS A 753 -6.37 -12.36 30.81
CA LYS A 753 -7.64 -11.61 30.67
C LYS A 753 -7.49 -10.22 31.27
N LEU A 754 -7.79 -9.19 30.47
CA LEU A 754 -7.85 -7.81 30.94
C LEU A 754 -9.29 -7.50 31.40
N ASP A 755 -9.43 -6.99 32.61
CA ASP A 755 -10.75 -6.67 33.17
C ASP A 755 -11.51 -5.63 32.32
N GLY A 756 -12.81 -5.85 32.19
CA GLY A 756 -13.70 -4.99 31.39
C GLY A 756 -13.58 -5.17 29.88
N PHE A 757 -12.91 -6.21 29.39
CA PHE A 757 -12.91 -6.63 27.98
C PHE A 757 -13.57 -8.00 27.81
N ASP A 758 -14.23 -8.19 26.67
CA ASP A 758 -14.82 -9.47 26.30
C ASP A 758 -13.73 -10.51 26.07
N GLU A 759 -14.08 -11.77 26.33
CA GLU A 759 -13.20 -12.89 25.99
C GLU A 759 -13.03 -12.96 24.47
N PRO A 760 -11.83 -13.31 23.97
CA PRO A 760 -11.61 -13.44 22.54
C PRO A 760 -12.63 -14.45 21.97
N GLU A 761 -13.47 -13.99 21.03
CA GLU A 761 -14.51 -14.82 20.43
C GLU A 761 -13.95 -16.17 19.97
N GLN A 762 -14.70 -17.25 20.16
CA GLN A 762 -14.38 -18.61 19.69
C GLN A 762 -14.24 -18.76 18.16
N GLY A 763 -14.27 -17.65 17.42
CA GLY A 763 -14.24 -17.56 15.98
C GLY A 763 -12.90 -17.16 15.36
N TYR A 764 -11.75 -17.34 16.01
CA TYR A 764 -10.43 -17.42 15.34
C TYR A 764 -9.47 -18.23 16.22
N ASN A 765 -9.28 -19.52 15.88
CA ASN A 765 -8.35 -20.48 16.48
C ASN A 765 -8.08 -20.30 17.99
N SER A 766 -8.78 -21.05 18.85
CA SER A 766 -8.46 -21.16 20.28
C SER A 766 -6.97 -21.46 20.56
N SER A 767 -6.30 -22.17 19.64
CA SER A 767 -4.86 -22.40 19.64
C SER A 767 -4.01 -21.13 19.43
N ALA A 768 -4.47 -20.18 18.60
CA ALA A 768 -3.80 -18.91 18.36
C ALA A 768 -3.90 -17.98 19.57
N VAL A 769 -5.06 -17.92 20.23
CA VAL A 769 -5.26 -17.16 21.47
C VAL A 769 -4.36 -17.69 22.60
N ILE A 770 -4.31 -19.01 22.76
CA ILE A 770 -3.42 -19.66 23.74
C ILE A 770 -1.94 -19.41 23.38
N SER A 771 -1.57 -19.53 22.11
CA SER A 771 -0.21 -19.22 21.64
C SER A 771 0.16 -17.74 21.86
N ALA A 772 -0.79 -16.84 21.66
CA ALA A 772 -0.60 -15.40 21.81
C ALA A 772 -0.40 -15.00 23.28
N SER A 773 -1.16 -15.64 24.17
CA SER A 773 -1.06 -15.45 25.62
C SER A 773 0.35 -15.69 26.15
N LYS A 774 1.12 -16.58 25.51
CA LYS A 774 2.51 -16.89 25.88
C LYS A 774 3.49 -15.74 25.64
N ALA A 775 3.19 -14.82 24.72
CA ALA A 775 4.06 -13.69 24.42
C ALA A 775 3.69 -12.42 25.23
N GLY A 776 2.49 -12.39 25.82
CA GLY A 776 1.96 -11.29 26.61
C GLY A 776 0.80 -10.56 25.94
N MET A 777 0.59 -9.29 26.34
CA MET A 777 -0.47 -8.44 25.84
C MET A 777 -0.02 -7.03 25.50
N ILE A 778 -0.80 -6.35 24.68
CA ILE A 778 -0.81 -4.90 24.53
C ILE A 778 -2.26 -4.44 24.55
N GLY A 779 -2.52 -3.31 25.21
CA GLY A 779 -3.86 -2.79 25.32
C GLY A 779 -3.90 -1.28 25.19
N PHE A 780 -5.00 -0.79 24.62
CA PHE A 780 -5.37 0.61 24.53
C PHE A 780 -6.66 0.89 25.31
N LYS A 781 -6.66 1.97 26.09
CA LYS A 781 -7.83 2.48 26.82
C LYS A 781 -8.21 3.87 26.34
N ARG A 782 -9.52 4.19 26.37
CA ARG A 782 -10.00 5.48 25.83
C ARG A 782 -9.53 6.67 26.66
N LYS A 783 -9.41 6.53 27.98
CA LYS A 783 -9.09 7.62 28.91
C LYS A 783 -7.74 7.40 29.61
N TYR A 784 -7.06 8.51 29.92
CA TYR A 784 -5.87 8.50 30.77
C TYR A 784 -6.20 8.06 32.19
N ASP A 785 -5.17 7.63 32.91
CA ASP A 785 -5.19 7.33 34.35
C ASP A 785 -6.20 6.23 34.76
N GLN A 786 -6.70 5.45 33.79
CA GLN A 786 -7.53 4.28 34.07
C GLN A 786 -6.67 3.15 34.64
N VAL A 787 -7.20 2.48 35.67
CA VAL A 787 -6.56 1.30 36.26
C VAL A 787 -6.63 0.14 35.27
N TRP A 788 -5.49 -0.48 35.00
CA TRP A 788 -5.38 -1.74 34.28
C TRP A 788 -5.41 -2.88 35.31
N ASP A 789 -6.20 -3.93 35.06
CA ASP A 789 -6.28 -5.12 35.90
C ASP A 789 -6.18 -6.35 34.99
N LEU A 790 -4.97 -6.90 34.91
CA LEU A 790 -4.66 -8.07 34.08
C LEU A 790 -4.60 -9.31 34.97
N LYS A 791 -5.50 -10.25 34.71
CA LYS A 791 -5.45 -11.60 35.27
C LYS A 791 -4.48 -12.46 34.45
N VAL A 792 -3.46 -12.99 35.10
CA VAL A 792 -2.47 -13.91 34.53
C VAL A 792 -2.64 -15.29 35.16
N VAL A 793 -2.76 -16.32 34.33
CA VAL A 793 -2.83 -17.72 34.76
C VAL A 793 -1.70 -18.50 34.10
N TYR A 794 -0.86 -19.14 34.91
CA TYR A 794 0.28 -19.92 34.42
C TYR A 794 0.51 -21.21 35.22
N LYS A 795 1.16 -22.18 34.58
CA LYS A 795 1.53 -23.49 35.14
C LYS A 795 2.78 -23.36 36.00
N VAL A 796 2.77 -24.03 37.15
CA VAL A 796 3.93 -24.18 38.02
C VAL A 796 4.16 -25.65 38.38
N GLU A 797 5.43 -26.03 38.52
CA GLU A 797 5.83 -27.41 38.85
C GLU A 797 5.59 -27.76 40.32
N SER A 798 5.62 -26.76 41.21
CA SER A 798 5.38 -26.90 42.65
C SER A 798 4.85 -25.59 43.25
N THR A 799 4.34 -25.65 44.48
CA THR A 799 3.88 -24.45 45.23
C THR A 799 5.00 -23.45 45.49
N ASP A 800 6.24 -23.93 45.62
CA ASP A 800 7.44 -23.13 45.92
C ASP A 800 8.20 -22.65 44.67
N ALA A 801 7.64 -22.88 43.46
CA ALA A 801 8.26 -22.43 42.22
C ALA A 801 8.43 -20.89 42.19
N PRO A 802 9.55 -20.39 41.64
CA PRO A 802 9.85 -18.95 41.58
C PRO A 802 8.77 -18.19 40.81
N ALA A 803 8.63 -16.90 41.12
CA ALA A 803 7.74 -16.00 40.41
C ALA A 803 8.16 -15.90 38.93
N LEU A 804 7.17 -15.76 38.04
CA LEU A 804 7.41 -15.60 36.61
C LEU A 804 7.89 -14.16 36.35
N GLU A 805 9.08 -14.02 35.75
CA GLU A 805 9.57 -12.70 35.35
C GLU A 805 8.83 -12.21 34.09
N GLY A 806 8.38 -10.97 34.12
CA GLY A 806 7.78 -10.27 32.99
C GLY A 806 8.31 -8.84 32.88
N THR A 807 7.94 -8.16 31.79
CA THR A 807 8.21 -6.74 31.58
C THR A 807 6.90 -6.01 31.36
N LEU A 808 6.62 -5.05 32.23
CA LEU A 808 5.52 -4.08 32.06
C LEU A 808 6.11 -2.85 31.38
N GLY A 809 5.53 -2.41 30.26
CA GLY A 809 5.92 -1.18 29.61
C GLY A 809 4.73 -0.36 29.14
N CYS A 810 4.78 0.95 29.31
CA CYS A 810 3.80 1.88 28.78
C CYS A 810 4.45 2.79 27.74
N LEU A 811 3.66 3.12 26.72
CA LEU A 811 4.14 3.80 25.52
C LEU A 811 3.73 5.27 25.56
N TYR A 812 4.61 6.12 25.03
CA TYR A 812 4.50 7.57 25.06
C TYR A 812 4.90 8.12 23.70
N ASP A 813 4.03 8.96 23.14
CA ASP A 813 4.13 9.41 21.74
C ASP A 813 4.24 10.93 21.61
N GLU A 814 3.98 11.66 22.68
CA GLU A 814 4.11 13.11 22.72
C GLU A 814 5.59 13.51 22.82
N TRP A 815 6.09 14.20 21.79
CA TRP A 815 7.46 14.71 21.72
C TRP A 815 7.52 16.23 21.48
N ASP A 816 6.42 16.82 21.04
CA ASP A 816 6.23 18.24 20.70
C ASP A 816 6.39 19.18 21.90
N ARG A 817 6.29 18.66 23.13
CA ARG A 817 6.46 19.40 24.40
C ARG A 817 7.82 19.17 25.07
N GLU A 818 8.84 18.78 24.29
CA GLU A 818 10.19 18.44 24.78
C GLU A 818 10.24 17.32 25.83
N GLN A 819 9.18 16.50 25.92
CA GLN A 819 9.10 15.36 26.84
C GLN A 819 10.10 14.25 26.46
N ILE A 820 10.55 14.24 25.20
CA ILE A 820 11.51 13.28 24.65
C ILE A 820 12.73 14.05 24.12
N PRO A 821 13.68 14.46 24.98
CA PRO A 821 14.81 15.30 24.57
C PRO A 821 15.72 14.63 23.53
N ALA A 822 15.90 13.31 23.61
CA ALA A 822 16.71 12.56 22.67
C ALA A 822 16.15 12.58 21.23
N PHE A 823 14.82 12.61 21.10
CA PHE A 823 14.15 12.76 19.80
C PHE A 823 14.36 14.17 19.25
N THR A 824 14.18 15.18 20.10
CA THR A 824 14.33 16.60 19.73
C THR A 824 15.76 16.92 19.30
N ASP A 825 16.76 16.40 20.01
CA ASP A 825 18.17 16.54 19.65
C ASP A 825 18.48 15.94 18.28
N MET A 826 18.01 14.72 18.02
CA MET A 826 18.14 14.06 16.72
C MET A 826 17.49 14.91 15.61
N LYS A 827 16.22 15.28 15.78
CA LYS A 827 15.46 16.08 14.80
C LYS A 827 16.19 17.36 14.41
N ASN A 828 16.77 18.07 15.37
CA ASN A 828 17.40 19.37 15.15
C ASN A 828 18.79 19.29 14.49
N HIS A 829 19.47 18.15 14.57
CA HIS A 829 20.82 17.96 14.04
C HIS A 829 20.89 17.09 12.78
N LEU A 830 19.75 16.62 12.25
CA LEU A 830 19.75 15.85 11.02
C LEU A 830 20.21 16.68 9.82
N PRO A 831 20.98 16.09 8.89
CA PRO A 831 21.31 16.75 7.64
C PRO A 831 20.05 16.93 6.80
N SER A 832 20.02 17.97 5.96
CA SER A 832 18.85 18.32 5.12
C SER A 832 18.36 17.22 4.18
N TRP A 833 19.21 16.24 3.85
CA TRP A 833 18.87 15.10 3.02
C TRP A 833 18.36 13.88 3.81
N ALA A 834 18.16 14.00 5.13
CA ALA A 834 17.60 12.96 5.98
C ALA A 834 16.42 13.50 6.82
N LEU A 835 15.49 12.61 7.18
CA LEU A 835 14.36 12.95 8.02
C LEU A 835 14.02 11.81 8.99
N LEU A 836 13.23 12.13 10.02
CA LEU A 836 12.66 11.13 10.93
C LEU A 836 11.31 10.66 10.41
N GLY A 837 11.13 9.35 10.42
CA GLY A 837 9.88 8.68 10.12
C GLY A 837 9.38 7.81 11.27
N GLY A 838 8.08 7.58 11.28
CA GLY A 838 7.43 6.61 12.15
C GLY A 838 7.83 5.19 11.76
N GLY A 839 8.42 4.45 12.70
CA GLY A 839 8.62 3.01 12.55
C GLY A 839 7.35 2.22 12.82
N LYS A 840 7.33 0.95 12.41
CA LYS A 840 6.29 0.02 12.85
C LYS A 840 6.44 -0.24 14.35
N GLY A 841 5.40 0.08 15.12
CA GLY A 841 5.32 -0.21 16.54
C GLY A 841 4.50 0.81 17.31
N PRO A 842 4.03 0.47 18.52
CA PRO A 842 2.95 1.20 19.16
C PRO A 842 3.42 2.47 19.89
N GLY A 843 4.70 2.87 19.81
CA GLY A 843 5.08 4.12 20.42
C GLY A 843 6.53 4.58 20.27
N LEU A 844 6.70 5.88 20.42
CA LEU A 844 7.96 6.60 20.18
C LEU A 844 8.95 6.34 21.32
N LEU A 845 8.46 6.42 22.55
CA LEU A 845 9.16 6.07 23.78
C LEU A 845 8.41 4.93 24.49
N THR A 846 9.14 3.89 24.91
CA THR A 846 8.60 2.86 25.82
C THR A 846 9.29 2.99 27.17
N ILE A 847 8.53 3.29 28.22
CA ILE A 847 9.02 3.20 29.60
C ILE A 847 8.68 1.82 30.11
N GLN A 848 9.67 1.10 30.62
CA GLN A 848 9.48 -0.27 31.07
C GLN A 848 10.14 -0.54 32.41
N LYS A 849 9.62 -1.55 33.11
CA LYS A 849 10.16 -2.12 34.34
C LYS A 849 9.92 -3.62 34.36
N LYS A 850 10.79 -4.34 35.06
CA LYS A 850 10.58 -5.75 35.37
C LYS A 850 9.46 -5.89 36.39
N ILE A 851 8.69 -6.95 36.22
CA ILE A 851 7.66 -7.39 37.16
C ILE A 851 7.89 -8.85 37.51
N LEU A 852 7.62 -9.19 38.76
CA LEU A 852 7.60 -10.57 39.25
C LEU A 852 6.14 -10.95 39.46
N VAL A 853 5.68 -11.97 38.74
CA VAL A 853 4.29 -12.44 38.73
C VAL A 853 4.16 -13.73 39.50
#